data_AF-C1N4D0-F1
#
_entry.id   AF-C1N4D0-F1
#
_cell.length_a   1.000
_cell.length_b   1.000
_cell.length_c   1.000
_cell.angle_alpha   90.00
_cell.angle_beta   90.00
_cell.angle_gamma   90.00
#
_symmetry.space_group_name_H-M   'P 1'
#
loop_
_entity.id
_entity.type
_entity.pdbx_description
1 polymer ?
#
loop_
_entity_poly.entity_id
_entity_poly.type
_entity_poly.pdbx_seq_one_letter_code
_entity_poly.pdbx_strand_id
1 'polypeptide(L)'
;MPAVAMTTTTSSLTPSTRAFRSVGRNRRVVVIHAAASGSKNDPPRSSEKRAGAGSGSSSPAIDRRRRVRHSMRVTRLRDLIEISPDLWAPAEEVEVAEDAALGDGLAQAVVFKEMLLASMHFRLYSQRDLGNGRYAVRFLMGSPRMEGLDDVQRVTSAVCDTCGPLCDEGLMSLVPDSECGMSVAEIQFPLPFLETPDEDAVLSRAATPAELRVERLDAVVRGLESQIIDESVVCLMEKGSDDRSTFFGKARLNKYFTGMHAREADLLHRGTCTSSSPTPGALEASREMLTRMWDGEEHADVELVDEVRARVEKLFCGGAGRMILHPSGTDAETMPLLQAVLESRALARESSDETSRPEAFRGEHATRGNVVSLVACAGEVGSGTTEASMGRFFSRSCPLGGNRVEMGQELPALHDLAEMRAVELVARGADDPTGAARDDYDAFVIDEARKALAADPCAVVVLHTVAGSKTGLRLPSPDVASLLRAEYGDRVVSVLDACQMRHNPTLVPRWLADPVAGGPVLMTSSKFFGGPSFGSGVFFPHASIERMNELLEAEPPATVAAMAEACASYLTHHDIGDVLPKLHDAMPPGFCNVGVLLRWAAGLHEMETLEAATAMHGGMENTEATVRSWVTATRSLATEFEPHLEYVPAVDYGGDWQLGGVNTIVSVRIRNSGGGSDSGSEYMSTAKLKKVYALMTADISEFLAPESTMAERRVASQRCLTGQPVDIPGGSVLRTVLGAAQLKDLVTGKQDLPTMLEDDRVLFAKLALIARQYDHLLSHSL
;
A
#
# COMPACT_ATOMS: atom_id res chain seq x y z
N MET A 1 41.91 14.44 -39.72
CA MET A 1 42.17 13.88 -41.08
C MET A 1 42.97 12.59 -40.92
N PRO A 2 42.73 11.55 -41.74
CA PRO A 2 41.71 11.39 -42.79
C PRO A 2 40.56 10.46 -42.30
N ALA A 3 39.27 10.56 -42.65
CA ALA A 3 38.55 10.97 -43.85
C ALA A 3 38.87 10.15 -45.10
N VAL A 4 38.14 9.03 -45.29
CA VAL A 4 37.85 8.44 -46.61
C VAL A 4 36.41 7.94 -46.62
N ALA A 5 35.74 8.18 -47.75
CA ALA A 5 34.31 8.17 -47.96
C ALA A 5 33.80 6.94 -48.74
N MET A 6 32.47 6.78 -48.69
CA MET A 6 31.55 6.18 -49.67
C MET A 6 31.61 4.67 -49.95
N THR A 7 30.48 3.99 -49.71
CA THR A 7 29.57 3.58 -50.80
C THR A 7 28.24 3.05 -50.27
N THR A 8 27.17 3.56 -50.88
CA THR A 8 25.77 3.13 -50.77
C THR A 8 25.51 1.88 -51.60
N THR A 9 24.80 0.89 -51.04
CA THR A 9 24.03 -0.09 -51.81
C THR A 9 22.77 -0.48 -51.05
N THR A 10 21.64 -0.14 -51.66
CA THR A 10 20.27 -0.56 -51.33
C THR A 10 20.07 -2.05 -51.58
N SER A 11 19.47 -2.78 -50.64
CA SER A 11 18.66 -3.96 -50.97
C SER A 11 17.52 -4.14 -49.97
N SER A 12 16.32 -3.92 -50.48
CA SER A 12 15.03 -4.27 -49.89
C SER A 12 14.90 -5.78 -49.67
N LEU A 13 14.55 -6.20 -48.45
CA LEU A 13 13.99 -7.52 -48.17
C LEU A 13 12.82 -7.37 -47.20
N THR A 14 11.65 -7.76 -47.70
CA THR A 14 10.34 -7.86 -47.05
C THR A 14 10.35 -8.89 -45.92
N PRO A 15 9.60 -8.70 -44.81
CA PRO A 15 9.31 -9.78 -43.87
C PRO A 15 8.05 -10.54 -44.31
N SER A 16 8.22 -11.85 -44.49
CA SER A 16 7.15 -12.79 -44.79
C SER A 16 6.20 -12.97 -43.60
N THR A 17 4.91 -12.82 -43.87
CA THR A 17 3.77 -13.24 -43.05
C THR A 17 3.88 -14.73 -42.70
N ARG A 18 4.08 -15.06 -41.41
CA ARG A 18 3.87 -16.40 -40.88
C ARG A 18 2.56 -16.42 -40.10
N ALA A 19 1.55 -17.03 -40.72
CA ALA A 19 0.28 -17.35 -40.10
C ALA A 19 0.48 -18.32 -38.93
N PHE A 20 0.16 -17.89 -37.71
CA PHE A 20 -0.03 -18.79 -36.58
C PHE A 20 -1.50 -19.23 -36.52
N ARG A 21 -1.67 -20.55 -36.61
CA ARG A 21 -2.95 -21.24 -36.53
C ARG A 21 -3.54 -21.08 -35.13
N SER A 22 -4.80 -20.64 -35.08
CA SER A 22 -5.65 -20.69 -33.89
C SER A 22 -5.85 -22.15 -33.45
N VAL A 23 -5.31 -22.53 -32.31
CA VAL A 23 -5.73 -23.74 -31.60
C VAL A 23 -6.66 -23.28 -30.48
N GLY A 24 -7.96 -23.40 -30.72
CA GLY A 24 -8.99 -23.09 -29.73
C GLY A 24 -8.83 -23.97 -28.49
N ARG A 25 -8.71 -23.32 -27.33
CA ARG A 25 -8.99 -23.92 -26.03
C ARG A 25 -10.24 -23.26 -25.48
N ASN A 26 -11.35 -23.98 -25.59
CA ASN A 26 -12.63 -23.67 -24.94
C ASN A 26 -12.42 -23.41 -23.44
N ARG A 27 -12.48 -22.15 -23.00
CA ARG A 27 -12.88 -21.84 -21.64
C ARG A 27 -14.40 -21.91 -21.59
N ARG A 28 -14.94 -22.80 -20.76
CA ARG A 28 -16.38 -22.82 -20.44
C ARG A 28 -16.69 -21.55 -19.64
N VAL A 29 -17.40 -20.62 -20.26
CA VAL A 29 -18.14 -19.56 -19.56
C VAL A 29 -19.19 -20.26 -18.71
N VAL A 30 -19.12 -20.13 -17.38
CA VAL A 30 -20.18 -20.58 -16.48
C VAL A 30 -21.13 -19.40 -16.29
N VAL A 31 -22.18 -19.36 -17.12
CA VAL A 31 -23.31 -18.46 -16.93
C VAL A 31 -24.22 -19.08 -15.87
N ILE A 32 -24.31 -18.48 -14.68
CA ILE A 32 -25.29 -18.87 -13.67
C ILE A 32 -26.48 -17.94 -13.79
N HIS A 33 -27.58 -18.41 -14.38
CA HIS A 33 -28.87 -17.76 -14.26
C HIS A 33 -29.44 -18.06 -12.86
N ALA A 34 -29.63 -17.03 -12.04
CA ALA A 34 -30.45 -17.12 -10.84
C ALA A 34 -31.92 -17.19 -11.25
N ALA A 35 -32.49 -18.40 -11.31
CA ALA A 35 -33.93 -18.57 -11.46
C ALA A 35 -34.61 -18.58 -10.09
N ALA A 36 -35.40 -17.56 -9.81
CA ALA A 36 -36.37 -17.54 -8.72
C ALA A 36 -37.44 -18.62 -8.96
N SER A 37 -37.73 -19.44 -7.95
CA SER A 37 -38.91 -20.33 -7.98
C SER A 37 -39.76 -20.10 -6.73
N GLY A 38 -40.98 -19.61 -6.98
CA GLY A 38 -42.03 -19.41 -6.00
C GLY A 38 -42.82 -20.68 -5.70
N SER A 39 -43.47 -20.64 -4.54
CA SER A 39 -44.23 -21.66 -3.81
C SER A 39 -45.31 -22.44 -4.57
N LYS A 40 -45.65 -23.65 -4.08
CA LYS A 40 -47.05 -24.04 -3.76
C LYS A 40 -47.15 -25.31 -2.88
N ASN A 41 -47.95 -25.16 -1.80
CA ASN A 41 -48.85 -26.12 -1.11
C ASN A 41 -48.30 -27.39 -0.40
N ASP A 42 -48.21 -27.31 0.94
CA ASP A 42 -48.96 -28.07 2.00
C ASP A 42 -49.42 -29.55 1.78
N PRO A 43 -49.61 -30.42 2.81
CA PRO A 43 -49.55 -30.22 4.28
C PRO A 43 -48.95 -31.48 5.05
N PRO A 44 -49.33 -31.89 6.29
CA PRO A 44 -48.35 -32.03 7.37
C PRO A 44 -48.32 -33.41 8.09
N ARG A 45 -47.47 -33.51 9.13
CA ARG A 45 -47.55 -34.36 10.34
C ARG A 45 -46.70 -35.64 10.46
N SER A 46 -46.28 -35.81 11.72
CA SER A 46 -46.00 -37.03 12.49
C SER A 46 -44.50 -37.40 12.53
N SER A 47 -43.77 -37.11 13.61
CA SER A 47 -43.77 -37.69 14.98
C SER A 47 -42.79 -38.86 15.14
N GLU A 48 -42.16 -38.90 16.32
CA GLU A 48 -41.39 -39.99 16.96
C GLU A 48 -39.87 -39.95 16.75
N LYS A 49 -39.04 -39.64 17.76
CA LYS A 49 -38.69 -40.26 19.07
C LYS A 49 -37.69 -41.42 19.00
N ARG A 50 -36.73 -41.34 19.94
CA ARG A 50 -35.79 -42.34 20.53
C ARG A 50 -34.48 -42.56 19.75
N ALA A 51 -33.29 -42.31 20.31
CA ALA A 51 -32.64 -42.76 21.55
C ALA A 51 -32.30 -44.26 21.57
N GLY A 52 -31.01 -44.58 21.71
CA GLY A 52 -30.53 -45.95 21.98
C GLY A 52 -29.01 -46.11 21.86
N ALA A 53 -28.37 -46.49 22.96
CA ALA A 53 -26.93 -46.67 23.17
C ALA A 53 -26.42 -48.09 22.87
N GLY A 54 -25.09 -48.28 22.88
CA GLY A 54 -24.39 -49.58 23.00
C GLY A 54 -23.18 -49.66 22.05
N SER A 55 -21.92 -49.52 22.48
CA SER A 55 -21.05 -50.39 23.30
C SER A 55 -19.98 -51.14 22.47
N GLY A 56 -18.71 -50.80 22.72
CA GLY A 56 -17.60 -51.77 22.86
C GLY A 56 -16.84 -52.28 21.62
N SER A 57 -15.57 -51.87 21.47
CA SER A 57 -14.38 -52.74 21.65
C SER A 57 -13.20 -52.45 20.69
N SER A 58 -11.99 -52.49 21.29
CA SER A 58 -10.65 -52.67 20.71
C SER A 58 -10.07 -51.62 19.75
N SER A 59 -9.15 -50.78 20.25
CA SER A 59 -8.12 -50.09 19.46
C SER A 59 -6.75 -50.72 19.71
N PRO A 60 -6.00 -51.11 18.67
CA PRO A 60 -4.56 -51.08 18.70
C PRO A 60 -4.06 -49.71 18.22
N ALA A 61 -2.97 -49.25 18.83
CA ALA A 61 -2.33 -47.98 18.57
C ALA A 61 -1.96 -47.78 17.09
N ILE A 62 -2.43 -46.67 16.49
CA ILE A 62 -1.98 -46.21 15.18
C ILE A 62 -1.39 -44.80 15.35
N ASP A 63 -0.10 -44.77 15.05
CA ASP A 63 0.79 -43.66 14.73
C ASP A 63 0.14 -42.28 14.51
N ARG A 64 0.45 -41.34 15.42
CA ARG A 64 -0.03 -39.94 15.42
C ARG A 64 0.84 -38.98 14.59
N ARG A 65 1.74 -39.45 13.70
CA ARG A 65 2.67 -38.56 12.95
C ARG A 65 2.33 -38.29 11.48
N ARG A 66 1.14 -38.63 11.00
CA ARG A 66 0.63 -38.15 9.70
C ARG A 66 -0.67 -37.38 9.88
N ARG A 67 -0.59 -36.17 10.44
CA ARG A 67 -1.61 -35.16 10.13
C ARG A 67 -1.35 -34.68 8.72
N VAL A 68 -2.32 -34.96 7.84
CA VAL A 68 -2.44 -34.41 6.49
C VAL A 68 -2.36 -32.88 6.60
N ARG A 69 -1.17 -32.31 6.35
CA ARG A 69 -1.01 -30.88 6.03
C ARG A 69 -1.80 -30.67 4.74
N HIS A 70 -3.05 -30.22 4.88
CA HIS A 70 -3.81 -29.75 3.72
C HIS A 70 -3.00 -28.60 3.12
N SER A 71 -2.70 -28.67 1.83
CA SER A 71 -2.23 -27.53 1.03
C SER A 71 -3.15 -26.36 1.33
N MET A 72 -2.66 -25.39 2.10
CA MET A 72 -3.31 -24.10 2.22
C MET A 72 -2.97 -23.34 0.94
N ARG A 73 -3.62 -23.68 -0.18
CA ARG A 73 -3.66 -22.78 -1.32
C ARG A 73 -4.28 -21.47 -0.84
N VAL A 74 -3.44 -20.47 -0.61
CA VAL A 74 -3.85 -19.13 -0.18
C VAL A 74 -4.57 -18.41 -1.32
N THR A 75 -4.38 -18.82 -2.57
CA THR A 75 -5.07 -18.24 -3.71
C THR A 75 -6.40 -18.95 -3.99
N ARG A 76 -7.52 -18.35 -3.59
CA ARG A 76 -8.71 -18.45 -4.46
C ARG A 76 -8.39 -17.59 -5.67
N LEU A 77 -8.45 -18.18 -6.86
CA LEU A 77 -8.67 -17.39 -8.09
C LEU A 77 -9.83 -16.46 -7.75
N ARG A 78 -9.58 -15.15 -7.68
CA ARG A 78 -10.65 -14.17 -7.53
C ARG A 78 -11.60 -14.46 -8.69
N ASP A 79 -12.86 -14.75 -8.38
CA ASP A 79 -13.90 -14.76 -9.38
C ASP A 79 -14.01 -13.30 -9.85
N LEU A 80 -13.17 -12.92 -10.82
CA LEU A 80 -13.36 -11.69 -11.58
C LEU A 80 -14.73 -11.85 -12.22
N ILE A 81 -15.75 -11.31 -11.55
CA ILE A 81 -17.03 -11.07 -12.18
C ILE A 81 -16.72 -9.93 -13.13
N GLU A 82 -16.43 -10.28 -14.38
CA GLU A 82 -16.40 -9.30 -15.44
C GLU A 82 -17.82 -8.75 -15.56
N ILE A 83 -18.04 -7.59 -14.95
CA ILE A 83 -19.32 -6.88 -15.05
C ILE A 83 -19.33 -6.20 -16.42
N SER A 84 -19.52 -7.00 -17.49
CA SER A 84 -19.77 -6.47 -18.82
C SER A 84 -21.11 -5.71 -18.82
N PRO A 85 -21.18 -4.50 -19.40
CA PRO A 85 -22.44 -3.80 -19.64
C PRO A 85 -23.46 -4.65 -20.38
N ASP A 86 -23.01 -5.61 -21.20
CA ASP A 86 -23.83 -6.39 -22.12
C ASP A 86 -24.55 -7.58 -21.45
N LEU A 87 -24.25 -7.88 -20.18
CA LEU A 87 -24.75 -9.09 -19.53
C LEU A 87 -26.09 -8.92 -18.82
N TRP A 88 -26.56 -7.69 -18.56
CA TRP A 88 -27.67 -7.44 -17.63
C TRP A 88 -28.88 -6.81 -18.34
N ALA A 89 -30.06 -7.42 -18.17
CA ALA A 89 -31.20 -7.34 -19.08
C ALA A 89 -31.73 -5.92 -19.38
N PRO A 90 -32.13 -5.62 -20.63
CA PRO A 90 -32.79 -4.36 -20.97
C PRO A 90 -34.20 -4.29 -20.36
N ALA A 91 -34.51 -3.16 -19.71
CA ALA A 91 -35.87 -2.86 -19.24
C ALA A 91 -36.76 -2.39 -20.40
N GLU A 92 -38.05 -2.77 -20.37
CA GLU A 92 -39.08 -2.49 -21.39
C GLU A 92 -39.00 -1.07 -21.99
N GLU A 93 -39.17 -1.00 -23.31
CA GLU A 93 -39.26 0.25 -24.08
C GLU A 93 -40.59 0.95 -23.79
N VAL A 94 -40.53 2.23 -23.40
CA VAL A 94 -41.70 3.10 -23.21
C VAL A 94 -41.53 4.29 -24.15
N GLU A 95 -42.43 4.43 -25.14
CA GLU A 95 -42.40 5.55 -26.10
C GLU A 95 -42.83 6.87 -25.42
N VAL A 96 -42.07 7.95 -25.68
CA VAL A 96 -42.37 9.32 -25.20
C VAL A 96 -42.84 10.17 -26.37
N ALA A 97 -43.87 11.00 -26.17
CA ALA A 97 -44.38 11.92 -27.19
C ALA A 97 -43.38 13.07 -27.47
N GLU A 98 -43.25 13.48 -28.73
CA GLU A 98 -42.32 14.54 -29.18
C GLU A 98 -42.57 15.92 -28.52
N ASP A 99 -43.77 16.16 -28.00
CA ASP A 99 -44.21 17.43 -27.36
C ASP A 99 -44.42 17.30 -25.83
N ALA A 100 -43.48 16.69 -25.11
CA ALA A 100 -43.61 16.46 -23.66
C ALA A 100 -43.64 17.78 -22.86
N ALA A 101 -44.65 17.93 -21.97
CA ALA A 101 -44.91 19.17 -21.24
C ALA A 101 -43.84 19.54 -20.20
N LEU A 102 -43.82 20.81 -19.77
CA LEU A 102 -43.03 21.27 -18.61
C LEU A 102 -43.48 20.50 -17.35
N GLY A 103 -42.54 19.92 -16.61
CA GLY A 103 -42.80 19.08 -15.44
C GLY A 103 -43.21 17.65 -15.76
N ASP A 104 -43.03 17.19 -17.00
CA ASP A 104 -43.27 15.79 -17.36
C ASP A 104 -42.18 14.87 -16.78
N GLY A 105 -42.51 14.22 -15.66
CA GLY A 105 -41.62 13.28 -15.00
C GLY A 105 -41.27 12.07 -15.87
N LEU A 106 -42.14 11.66 -16.81
CA LEU A 106 -41.84 10.56 -17.73
C LEU A 106 -40.75 10.96 -18.71
N ALA A 107 -40.88 12.15 -19.31
CA ALA A 107 -39.90 12.65 -20.27
C ALA A 107 -38.51 12.83 -19.64
N GLN A 108 -38.45 13.36 -18.42
CA GLN A 108 -37.18 13.48 -17.69
C GLN A 108 -36.59 12.10 -17.34
N ALA A 109 -37.42 11.17 -16.83
CA ALA A 109 -36.97 9.83 -16.47
C ALA A 109 -36.45 9.04 -17.68
N VAL A 110 -37.07 9.19 -18.85
CA VAL A 110 -36.65 8.51 -20.09
C VAL A 110 -35.34 9.09 -20.61
N VAL A 111 -35.20 10.42 -20.69
CA VAL A 111 -33.91 11.03 -21.11
C VAL A 111 -32.79 10.62 -20.15
N PHE A 112 -33.05 10.67 -18.84
CA PHE A 112 -32.08 10.24 -17.84
C PHE A 112 -31.71 8.77 -17.98
N LYS A 113 -32.69 7.87 -18.16
CA LYS A 113 -32.47 6.44 -18.42
C LYS A 113 -31.56 6.22 -19.62
N GLU A 114 -31.81 6.88 -20.75
CA GLU A 114 -30.98 6.74 -21.95
C GLU A 114 -29.54 7.22 -21.72
N MET A 115 -29.35 8.31 -20.98
CA MET A 115 -28.01 8.78 -20.59
C MET A 115 -27.27 7.77 -19.69
N LEU A 116 -27.97 7.17 -18.72
CA LEU A 116 -27.37 6.12 -17.87
C LEU A 116 -26.97 4.89 -18.69
N LEU A 117 -27.80 4.47 -19.65
CA LEU A 117 -27.53 3.33 -20.52
C LEU A 117 -26.36 3.58 -21.49
N ALA A 118 -26.11 4.83 -21.86
CA ALA A 118 -24.98 5.22 -22.70
C ALA A 118 -23.64 5.25 -21.94
N SER A 119 -23.66 5.23 -20.62
CA SER A 119 -22.48 5.33 -19.76
C SER A 119 -22.03 3.97 -19.22
N MET A 120 -20.72 3.78 -19.15
CA MET A 120 -20.12 2.54 -18.63
C MET A 120 -20.16 2.45 -17.08
N HIS A 121 -20.48 3.54 -16.39
CA HIS A 121 -20.41 3.69 -14.93
C HIS A 121 -21.73 3.42 -14.20
N PHE A 122 -22.82 3.27 -14.95
CA PHE A 122 -24.13 2.99 -14.39
C PHE A 122 -24.64 1.62 -14.83
N ARG A 123 -25.51 1.07 -13.99
CA ARG A 123 -26.30 -0.11 -14.28
C ARG A 123 -27.74 0.20 -13.93
N LEU A 124 -28.59 0.33 -14.95
CA LEU A 124 -30.01 0.52 -14.76
C LEU A 124 -30.60 -0.73 -14.10
N TYR A 125 -31.36 -0.53 -13.03
CA TYR A 125 -32.03 -1.61 -12.32
C TYR A 125 -33.52 -1.66 -12.65
N SER A 126 -34.23 -0.55 -12.49
CA SER A 126 -35.63 -0.46 -12.86
C SER A 126 -36.08 0.99 -13.06
N GLN A 127 -37.07 1.20 -13.92
CA GLN A 127 -37.86 2.43 -13.96
C GLN A 127 -39.27 2.11 -13.45
N ARG A 128 -39.80 2.91 -12.52
CA ARG A 128 -41.12 2.67 -11.91
C ARG A 128 -42.02 3.89 -12.08
N ASP A 129 -43.27 3.65 -12.45
CA ASP A 129 -44.33 4.64 -12.36
C ASP A 129 -44.83 4.71 -10.90
N LEU A 130 -44.69 5.88 -10.27
CA LEU A 130 -45.13 6.13 -8.90
C LEU A 130 -46.55 6.73 -8.83
N GLY A 131 -47.19 6.93 -9.98
CA GLY A 131 -48.47 7.60 -10.14
C GLY A 131 -48.38 9.13 -10.05
N ASN A 132 -49.42 9.81 -10.54
CA ASN A 132 -49.54 11.27 -10.55
C ASN A 132 -48.42 11.98 -11.33
N GLY A 133 -47.96 11.40 -12.44
CA GLY A 133 -46.91 11.99 -13.28
C GLY A 133 -45.50 11.89 -12.68
N ARG A 134 -45.31 11.06 -11.63
CA ARG A 134 -44.01 10.84 -11.00
C ARG A 134 -43.41 9.50 -11.40
N TYR A 135 -42.11 9.51 -11.63
CA TYR A 135 -41.35 8.33 -12.05
C TYR A 135 -40.09 8.19 -11.22
N ALA A 136 -39.71 6.95 -10.90
CA ALA A 136 -38.44 6.66 -10.24
C ALA A 136 -37.51 5.91 -11.20
N VAL A 137 -36.25 6.33 -11.27
CA VAL A 137 -35.19 5.60 -11.95
C VAL A 137 -34.26 5.04 -10.87
N ARG A 138 -34.11 3.71 -10.85
CA ARG A 138 -33.24 2.98 -9.93
C ARG A 138 -32.03 2.42 -10.66
N PHE A 139 -30.85 2.59 -10.09
CA PHE A 139 -29.60 2.19 -10.70
C PHE A 139 -28.51 1.88 -9.67
N LEU A 140 -27.50 1.14 -10.10
CA LEU A 140 -26.24 0.96 -9.38
C LEU A 140 -25.15 1.79 -10.05
N MET A 141 -24.16 2.16 -9.25
CA MET A 141 -23.02 2.98 -9.63
C MET A 141 -21.73 2.21 -9.38
N GLY A 142 -20.89 2.12 -10.40
CA GLY A 142 -19.61 1.45 -10.31
C GLY A 142 -18.89 1.45 -11.65
N SER A 143 -17.58 1.57 -11.60
CA SER A 143 -16.78 1.65 -12.82
C SER A 143 -16.51 0.28 -13.46
N PRO A 144 -15.95 0.23 -14.67
CA PRO A 144 -15.47 -1.02 -15.26
C PRO A 144 -14.38 -1.67 -14.42
N ARG A 145 -14.21 -2.99 -14.55
CA ARG A 145 -13.13 -3.76 -13.91
C ARG A 145 -13.07 -3.64 -12.37
N MET A 146 -14.21 -3.38 -11.71
CA MET A 146 -14.33 -3.56 -10.24
C MET A 146 -14.22 -5.05 -9.89
N GLU A 147 -13.74 -5.39 -8.69
CA GLU A 147 -13.44 -6.79 -8.35
C GLU A 147 -14.69 -7.61 -7.99
N GLY A 148 -15.82 -6.98 -7.67
CA GLY A 148 -17.08 -7.67 -7.39
C GLY A 148 -18.27 -6.77 -7.06
N LEU A 149 -19.45 -7.37 -6.88
CA LEU A 149 -20.70 -6.67 -6.57
C LEU A 149 -20.66 -5.89 -5.24
N ASP A 150 -19.92 -6.40 -4.25
CA ASP A 150 -19.72 -5.71 -2.97
C ASP A 150 -19.05 -4.34 -3.17
N ASP A 151 -18.17 -4.22 -4.18
CA ASP A 151 -17.51 -2.96 -4.48
C ASP A 151 -18.45 -1.99 -5.18
N VAL A 152 -19.24 -2.48 -6.13
CA VAL A 152 -20.29 -1.69 -6.79
C VAL A 152 -21.27 -1.17 -5.75
N GLN A 153 -21.65 -2.00 -4.78
CA GLN A 153 -22.51 -1.56 -3.67
C GLN A 153 -21.83 -0.51 -2.80
N ARG A 154 -20.54 -0.66 -2.50
CA ARG A 154 -19.78 0.31 -1.73
C ARG A 154 -19.71 1.65 -2.45
N VAL A 155 -19.36 1.66 -3.74
CA VAL A 155 -19.32 2.86 -4.58
C VAL A 155 -20.70 3.50 -4.63
N THR A 156 -21.75 2.72 -4.89
CA THR A 156 -23.13 3.24 -4.91
C THR A 156 -23.51 3.90 -3.59
N SER A 157 -23.22 3.24 -2.47
CA SER A 157 -23.57 3.76 -1.14
C SER A 157 -22.79 5.04 -0.82
N ALA A 158 -21.48 5.05 -1.09
CA ALA A 158 -20.62 6.19 -0.83
C ALA A 158 -21.02 7.41 -1.67
N VAL A 159 -21.27 7.23 -2.98
CA VAL A 159 -21.73 8.32 -3.85
C VAL A 159 -23.10 8.85 -3.40
N CYS A 160 -24.02 7.98 -2.96
CA CYS A 160 -25.29 8.40 -2.38
C CYS A 160 -25.13 9.18 -1.06
N ASP A 161 -24.10 8.90 -0.26
CA ASP A 161 -23.82 9.62 0.99
C ASP A 161 -23.13 10.97 0.76
N THR A 162 -22.37 11.12 -0.34
CA THR A 162 -21.53 12.31 -0.62
C THR A 162 -22.09 13.25 -1.68
N CYS A 163 -23.20 12.92 -2.34
CA CYS A 163 -23.74 13.66 -3.48
C CYS A 163 -24.38 15.03 -3.14
N GLY A 164 -23.67 15.89 -2.40
CA GLY A 164 -23.90 17.34 -2.24
C GLY A 164 -25.32 17.86 -2.53
N PRO A 165 -25.52 18.78 -3.50
CA PRO A 165 -26.83 19.40 -3.77
C PRO A 165 -27.96 18.41 -4.11
N LEU A 166 -27.65 17.28 -4.77
CA LEU A 166 -28.65 16.25 -5.09
C LEU A 166 -29.13 15.51 -3.84
N CYS A 167 -28.29 15.37 -2.82
CA CYS A 167 -28.66 14.79 -1.53
C CYS A 167 -29.25 15.83 -0.56
N ASP A 168 -28.72 17.06 -0.55
CA ASP A 168 -29.20 18.19 0.27
C ASP A 168 -30.59 18.67 -0.19
N GLU A 169 -30.92 18.54 -1.48
CA GLU A 169 -32.27 18.73 -2.02
C GLU A 169 -33.15 17.46 -1.97
N GLY A 170 -32.61 16.32 -1.48
CA GLY A 170 -33.33 15.06 -1.31
C GLY A 170 -33.71 14.33 -2.60
N LEU A 171 -32.96 14.56 -3.68
CA LEU A 171 -33.26 14.10 -5.04
C LEU A 171 -32.73 12.70 -5.36
N MET A 172 -31.66 12.25 -4.67
CA MET A 172 -31.13 10.89 -4.77
C MET A 172 -31.15 10.20 -3.41
N SER A 173 -31.63 8.97 -3.37
CA SER A 173 -31.73 8.18 -2.14
C SER A 173 -31.24 6.75 -2.35
N LEU A 174 -30.67 6.15 -1.30
CA LEU A 174 -30.31 4.75 -1.28
C LEU A 174 -31.50 3.93 -0.78
N VAL A 175 -32.10 3.10 -1.64
CA VAL A 175 -33.30 2.31 -1.33
C VAL A 175 -33.00 0.81 -1.33
N PRO A 176 -33.55 0.03 -0.39
CA PRO A 176 -33.41 -1.42 -0.42
C PRO A 176 -34.24 -1.98 -1.58
N ASP A 177 -33.67 -2.95 -2.30
CA ASP A 177 -34.39 -3.70 -3.32
C ASP A 177 -34.60 -5.15 -2.89
N SER A 178 -35.88 -5.54 -2.86
CA SER A 178 -36.32 -6.86 -2.37
C SER A 178 -35.98 -8.01 -3.30
N GLU A 179 -35.65 -7.76 -4.57
CA GLU A 179 -35.40 -8.80 -5.57
C GLU A 179 -33.92 -9.20 -5.60
N CYS A 180 -33.00 -8.24 -5.46
CA CYS A 180 -31.56 -8.52 -5.40
C CYS A 180 -30.98 -8.58 -3.98
N GLY A 181 -31.72 -8.14 -2.95
CA GLY A 181 -31.25 -8.11 -1.58
C GLY A 181 -30.17 -7.05 -1.29
N MET A 182 -29.95 -6.14 -2.25
CA MET A 182 -28.96 -5.06 -2.18
C MET A 182 -29.66 -3.71 -2.05
N SER A 183 -28.89 -2.64 -1.79
CA SER A 183 -29.40 -1.28 -1.87
C SER A 183 -29.00 -0.64 -3.20
N VAL A 184 -29.92 0.06 -3.84
CA VAL A 184 -29.76 0.72 -5.14
C VAL A 184 -30.00 2.23 -4.99
N ALA A 185 -29.38 3.04 -5.85
CA ALA A 185 -29.69 4.46 -5.92
C ALA A 185 -31.05 4.66 -6.60
N GLU A 186 -31.83 5.63 -6.15
CA GLU A 186 -33.10 6.04 -6.73
C GLU A 186 -33.16 7.57 -6.87
N ILE A 187 -33.51 8.04 -8.07
CA ILE A 187 -33.88 9.43 -8.34
C ILE A 187 -35.35 9.47 -8.77
N GLN A 188 -36.12 10.39 -8.19
CA GLN A 188 -37.54 10.59 -8.50
C GLN A 188 -37.76 11.86 -9.34
N PHE A 189 -38.55 11.73 -10.40
CA PHE A 189 -38.92 12.77 -11.35
C PHE A 189 -40.41 13.13 -11.20
N PRO A 190 -40.84 14.37 -11.57
CA PRO A 190 -40.03 15.43 -12.18
C PRO A 190 -39.15 16.17 -11.18
N LEU A 191 -37.98 16.62 -11.64
CA LEU A 191 -37.04 17.50 -10.95
C LEU A 191 -37.31 18.96 -11.37
N PRO A 192 -37.93 19.79 -10.51
CA PRO A 192 -38.41 21.12 -10.91
C PRO A 192 -37.31 22.11 -11.33
N PHE A 193 -36.10 21.98 -10.77
CA PHE A 193 -34.97 22.85 -11.07
C PHE A 193 -34.39 22.61 -12.48
N LEU A 194 -34.68 21.48 -13.13
CA LEU A 194 -34.14 21.19 -14.47
C LEU A 194 -34.74 22.08 -15.57
N GLU A 195 -35.91 22.67 -15.35
CA GLU A 195 -36.67 23.38 -16.38
C GLU A 195 -36.89 24.87 -16.07
N THR A 196 -36.30 25.37 -14.98
CA THR A 196 -36.35 26.78 -14.57
C THR A 196 -35.17 27.56 -15.16
N PRO A 197 -35.38 28.55 -16.04
CA PRO A 197 -34.28 29.35 -16.60
C PRO A 197 -33.52 30.08 -15.49
N ASP A 198 -32.19 30.10 -15.55
CA ASP A 198 -31.38 30.96 -14.67
C ASP A 198 -31.70 32.44 -14.93
N GLU A 199 -31.70 33.28 -13.90
CA GLU A 199 -32.03 34.71 -14.03
C GLU A 199 -31.12 35.42 -15.07
N ASP A 200 -29.89 34.95 -15.26
CA ASP A 200 -28.92 35.45 -16.25
C ASP A 200 -29.11 34.87 -17.68
N ALA A 201 -29.74 33.70 -17.83
CA ALA A 201 -29.95 33.03 -19.13
C ALA A 201 -31.04 33.70 -19.98
N VAL A 202 -31.86 34.58 -19.37
CA VAL A 202 -32.92 35.34 -20.05
C VAL A 202 -32.35 36.32 -21.11
N LEU A 203 -31.05 36.63 -21.07
CA LEU A 203 -30.42 37.65 -21.91
C LEU A 203 -29.58 37.11 -23.09
N SER A 204 -29.26 35.81 -23.15
CA SER A 204 -28.46 35.23 -24.24
C SER A 204 -29.07 33.92 -24.76
N ARG A 205 -29.65 33.95 -25.97
CA ARG A 205 -30.27 32.81 -26.69
C ARG A 205 -31.13 31.91 -25.79
N ALA A 206 -32.45 32.14 -25.80
CA ALA A 206 -33.42 31.30 -25.10
C ALA A 206 -33.38 29.85 -25.62
N ALA A 207 -32.59 29.00 -24.96
CA ALA A 207 -32.68 27.55 -25.12
C ALA A 207 -34.11 27.12 -24.77
N THR A 208 -34.66 26.22 -25.55
CA THR A 208 -35.99 25.66 -25.26
C THR A 208 -35.95 24.90 -23.93
N PRO A 209 -37.07 24.77 -23.21
CA PRO A 209 -37.11 23.97 -21.98
C PRO A 209 -36.62 22.52 -22.18
N ALA A 210 -36.82 21.95 -23.37
CA ALA A 210 -36.31 20.62 -23.71
C ALA A 210 -34.77 20.58 -23.83
N GLU A 211 -34.17 21.59 -24.46
CA GLU A 211 -32.71 21.73 -24.55
C GLU A 211 -32.07 21.93 -23.16
N LEU A 212 -32.66 22.82 -22.34
CA LEU A 212 -32.21 23.04 -20.95
C LEU A 212 -32.31 21.77 -20.09
N ARG A 213 -33.40 21.00 -20.26
CA ARG A 213 -33.60 19.72 -19.57
C ARG A 213 -32.49 18.73 -19.92
N VAL A 214 -32.19 18.56 -21.22
CA VAL A 214 -31.13 17.64 -21.68
C VAL A 214 -29.77 18.09 -21.18
N GLU A 215 -29.44 19.38 -21.29
CA GLU A 215 -28.16 19.93 -20.81
C GLU A 215 -27.96 19.72 -19.31
N ARG A 216 -28.98 20.00 -18.50
CA ARG A 216 -28.89 19.85 -17.04
C ARG A 216 -28.93 18.40 -16.58
N LEU A 217 -29.68 17.52 -17.26
CA LEU A 217 -29.59 16.07 -17.00
C LEU A 217 -28.21 15.51 -17.36
N ASP A 218 -27.62 15.95 -18.48
CA ASP A 218 -26.25 15.58 -18.85
C ASP A 218 -25.26 16.06 -17.77
N ALA A 219 -25.42 17.28 -17.26
CA ALA A 219 -24.59 17.79 -16.15
C ALA A 219 -24.76 16.96 -14.86
N VAL A 220 -25.97 16.52 -14.52
CA VAL A 220 -26.22 15.62 -13.38
C VAL A 220 -25.52 14.28 -13.58
N VAL A 221 -25.66 13.66 -14.76
CA VAL A 221 -25.03 12.37 -15.09
C VAL A 221 -23.51 12.49 -15.04
N ARG A 222 -22.91 13.51 -15.67
CA ARG A 222 -21.46 13.76 -15.61
C ARG A 222 -20.95 14.02 -14.20
N GLY A 223 -21.72 14.75 -13.38
CA GLY A 223 -21.40 14.97 -11.98
C GLY A 223 -21.35 13.67 -11.19
N LEU A 224 -22.33 12.79 -11.40
CA LEU A 224 -22.35 11.44 -10.83
C LEU A 224 -21.16 10.62 -11.34
N GLU A 225 -20.91 10.57 -12.65
CA GLU A 225 -19.75 9.85 -13.22
C GLU A 225 -18.44 10.27 -12.57
N SER A 226 -18.23 11.57 -12.37
CA SER A 226 -17.01 12.06 -11.72
C SER A 226 -16.86 11.47 -10.30
N GLN A 227 -17.92 11.48 -9.50
CA GLN A 227 -17.90 10.92 -8.15
C GLN A 227 -17.73 9.40 -8.14
N ILE A 228 -18.36 8.70 -9.10
CA ILE A 228 -18.23 7.25 -9.26
C ILE A 228 -16.78 6.88 -9.55
N ILE A 229 -16.11 7.62 -10.43
CA ILE A 229 -14.71 7.38 -10.75
C ILE A 229 -13.84 7.61 -9.52
N ASP A 230 -14.00 8.73 -8.83
CA ASP A 230 -13.19 9.07 -7.64
C ASP A 230 -13.35 8.01 -6.54
N GLU A 231 -14.58 7.59 -6.27
CA GLU A 231 -14.87 6.55 -5.29
C GLU A 231 -14.40 5.15 -5.75
N SER A 232 -14.45 4.86 -7.05
CA SER A 232 -13.89 3.61 -7.61
C SER A 232 -12.37 3.56 -7.42
N VAL A 233 -11.65 4.66 -7.67
CA VAL A 233 -10.20 4.77 -7.41
C VAL A 233 -9.91 4.44 -5.94
N VAL A 234 -10.61 5.11 -5.02
CA VAL A 234 -10.45 4.89 -3.58
C VAL A 234 -10.73 3.44 -3.21
N CYS A 235 -11.87 2.88 -3.63
CA CYS A 235 -12.27 1.51 -3.33
C CYS A 235 -11.24 0.47 -3.80
N LEU A 236 -10.69 0.65 -5.02
CA LEU A 236 -9.64 -0.23 -5.55
C LEU A 236 -8.31 -0.05 -4.81
N MET A 237 -7.93 1.18 -4.46
CA MET A 237 -6.73 1.48 -3.68
C MET A 237 -6.79 0.97 -2.25
N GLU A 238 -7.96 0.71 -1.68
CA GLU A 238 -8.09 0.10 -0.34
C GLU A 238 -7.76 -1.41 -0.35
N LYS A 239 -7.71 -2.04 -1.52
CA LYS A 239 -7.57 -3.48 -1.68
C LYS A 239 -6.15 -3.90 -2.04
N GLY A 240 -5.93 -5.21 -2.20
CA GLY A 240 -4.64 -5.72 -2.65
C GLY A 240 -3.52 -5.47 -1.64
N SER A 241 -3.85 -5.44 -0.35
CA SER A 241 -2.97 -5.12 0.78
C SER A 241 -3.38 -5.92 2.03
N ASP A 242 -2.65 -5.78 3.13
CA ASP A 242 -2.85 -6.58 4.33
C ASP A 242 -3.74 -5.90 5.39
N ASP A 243 -3.81 -6.45 6.61
CA ASP A 243 -4.68 -5.94 7.67
C ASP A 243 -4.37 -4.49 8.13
N ARG A 244 -3.19 -3.94 7.78
CA ARG A 244 -2.82 -2.55 8.09
C ARG A 244 -3.52 -1.56 7.14
N SER A 245 -4.18 -2.03 6.08
CA SER A 245 -5.12 -1.31 5.21
C SER A 245 -6.58 -1.60 5.54
N THR A 246 -6.90 -1.91 6.80
CA THR A 246 -8.31 -1.90 7.21
C THR A 246 -8.72 -0.46 7.54
N PHE A 247 -9.72 0.06 6.83
CA PHE A 247 -10.22 1.43 6.97
C PHE A 247 -11.53 1.47 7.76
N PHE A 248 -11.69 2.51 8.59
CA PHE A 248 -12.82 2.64 9.51
C PHE A 248 -13.42 4.06 9.49
N GLY A 249 -14.71 4.14 9.87
CA GLY A 249 -15.45 5.39 10.03
C GLY A 249 -15.74 6.09 8.70
N LYS A 250 -16.40 7.26 8.79
CA LYS A 250 -16.79 8.05 7.61
C LYS A 250 -15.60 8.55 6.80
N ALA A 251 -14.52 8.96 7.47
CA ALA A 251 -13.30 9.42 6.82
C ALA A 251 -12.45 8.28 6.22
N ARG A 252 -12.85 7.01 6.43
CA ARG A 252 -12.17 5.81 5.91
C ARG A 252 -10.66 5.85 6.13
N LEU A 253 -10.28 5.98 7.39
CA LEU A 253 -8.89 6.02 7.82
C LEU A 253 -8.48 4.69 8.46
N ASN A 254 -7.23 4.30 8.25
CA ASN A 254 -6.63 3.13 8.88
C ASN A 254 -6.07 3.45 10.28
N LYS A 255 -5.40 2.47 10.91
CA LYS A 255 -4.77 2.64 12.24
C LYS A 255 -3.63 3.68 12.28
N TYR A 256 -3.20 4.19 11.13
CA TYR A 256 -2.23 5.28 11.00
C TYR A 256 -2.90 6.64 10.77
N PHE A 257 -4.23 6.72 10.84
CA PHE A 257 -5.03 7.91 10.52
C PHE A 257 -4.77 8.43 9.09
N THR A 258 -4.53 7.50 8.16
CA THR A 258 -4.35 7.76 6.72
C THR A 258 -5.34 6.94 5.92
N GLY A 259 -5.69 7.41 4.73
CA GLY A 259 -6.71 6.82 3.86
C GLY A 259 -6.28 6.87 2.39
N MET A 260 -7.20 6.46 1.51
CA MET A 260 -6.99 6.50 0.06
C MET A 260 -7.62 7.75 -0.59
N HIS A 261 -8.39 8.53 0.17
CA HIS A 261 -8.80 9.89 -0.23
C HIS A 261 -7.62 10.86 -0.16
N ALA A 262 -7.69 11.92 -0.96
CA ALA A 262 -6.73 13.02 -0.88
C ALA A 262 -6.74 13.60 0.54
N ARG A 263 -5.56 13.91 1.06
CA ARG A 263 -5.44 14.55 2.37
C ARG A 263 -6.12 15.93 2.34
N GLU A 264 -6.84 16.23 3.42
CA GLU A 264 -7.47 17.54 3.61
C GLU A 264 -6.44 18.67 3.59
N ALA A 265 -6.84 19.82 3.05
CA ALA A 265 -5.96 20.98 2.92
C ALA A 265 -5.54 21.57 4.28
N ASP A 266 -6.39 21.40 5.31
CA ASP A 266 -6.15 21.86 6.67
C ASP A 266 -5.29 20.88 7.48
N LEU A 267 -4.98 19.67 6.98
CA LEU A 267 -4.17 18.70 7.71
C LEU A 267 -2.68 19.04 7.63
N LEU A 268 -2.12 19.42 8.77
CA LEU A 268 -0.68 19.63 8.91
C LEU A 268 0.05 18.27 8.97
N HIS A 269 0.55 17.83 7.82
CA HIS A 269 1.19 16.52 7.71
C HIS A 269 2.72 16.60 7.86
N ARG A 270 3.25 15.87 8.86
CA ARG A 270 4.68 15.62 9.15
C ARG A 270 4.92 14.15 9.56
N GLY A 271 4.14 13.23 8.98
CA GLY A 271 4.07 11.81 9.34
C GLY A 271 4.60 10.84 8.27
N THR A 272 5.21 11.36 7.21
CA THR A 272 5.75 10.63 6.04
C THR A 272 6.94 9.71 6.37
N CYS A 273 7.15 9.32 7.62
CA CYS A 273 8.06 8.25 8.04
C CYS A 273 7.32 6.99 8.50
N THR A 274 5.98 6.98 8.39
CA THR A 274 5.09 5.88 8.78
C THR A 274 4.12 5.49 7.66
N SER A 275 3.22 6.39 7.28
CA SER A 275 2.15 6.20 6.29
C SER A 275 1.70 7.56 5.76
N SER A 276 1.10 7.62 4.56
CA SER A 276 0.58 8.85 3.98
C SER A 276 -0.74 8.61 3.24
N SER A 277 -1.65 9.58 3.29
CA SER A 277 -2.73 9.73 2.31
C SER A 277 -2.19 10.48 1.09
N PRO A 278 -2.70 10.23 -0.13
CA PRO A 278 -2.26 10.93 -1.33
C PRO A 278 -2.50 12.45 -1.23
N THR A 279 -1.71 13.23 -1.95
CA THR A 279 -2.05 14.62 -2.27
C THR A 279 -3.14 14.66 -3.35
N PRO A 280 -3.81 15.80 -3.59
CA PRO A 280 -4.76 15.91 -4.70
C PRO A 280 -4.15 15.53 -6.05
N GLY A 281 -2.93 15.98 -6.36
CA GLY A 281 -2.24 15.63 -7.60
C GLY A 281 -1.85 14.15 -7.68
N ALA A 282 -1.48 13.53 -6.55
CA ALA A 282 -1.19 12.10 -6.52
C ALA A 282 -2.46 11.25 -6.69
N LEU A 283 -3.60 11.66 -6.14
CA LEU A 283 -4.89 10.98 -6.37
C LEU A 283 -5.34 11.12 -7.82
N GLU A 284 -5.14 12.29 -8.43
CA GLU A 284 -5.42 12.49 -9.86
C GLU A 284 -4.56 11.57 -10.73
N ALA A 285 -3.28 11.36 -10.40
CA ALA A 285 -2.44 10.40 -11.11
C ALA A 285 -2.97 8.96 -11.00
N SER A 286 -3.56 8.58 -9.85
CA SER A 286 -4.26 7.30 -9.72
C SER A 286 -5.53 7.25 -10.59
N ARG A 287 -6.27 8.36 -10.69
CA ARG A 287 -7.44 8.50 -11.55
C ARG A 287 -7.08 8.31 -13.02
N GLU A 288 -6.06 9.02 -13.50
CA GLU A 288 -5.54 8.89 -14.86
C GLU A 288 -5.08 7.46 -15.16
N MET A 289 -4.36 6.83 -14.22
CA MET A 289 -3.94 5.43 -14.36
C MET A 289 -5.14 4.48 -14.49
N LEU A 290 -6.19 4.70 -13.71
CA LEU A 290 -7.40 3.89 -13.76
C LEU A 290 -8.15 4.07 -15.09
N THR A 291 -8.29 5.31 -15.58
CA THR A 291 -8.89 5.59 -16.89
C THR A 291 -8.10 4.93 -18.02
N ARG A 292 -6.76 5.01 -18.01
CA ARG A 292 -5.91 4.33 -18.99
C ARG A 292 -6.10 2.81 -18.97
N MET A 293 -6.32 2.22 -17.80
CA MET A 293 -6.61 0.79 -17.67
C MET A 293 -7.98 0.43 -18.29
N TRP A 294 -8.98 1.31 -18.21
CA TRP A 294 -10.29 1.09 -18.82
C TRP A 294 -10.28 1.26 -20.34
N ASP A 295 -9.56 2.25 -20.84
CA ASP A 295 -9.47 2.55 -22.28
C ASP A 295 -8.57 1.58 -23.04
N GLY A 296 -7.68 0.88 -22.33
CA GLY A 296 -6.75 -0.08 -22.91
C GLY A 296 -7.39 -1.45 -23.22
N GLU A 297 -6.65 -2.26 -23.97
CA GLU A 297 -7.05 -3.63 -24.33
C GLU A 297 -7.12 -4.55 -23.08
N GLU A 298 -7.47 -5.83 -23.28
CA GLU A 298 -7.66 -6.84 -22.22
C GLU A 298 -6.43 -6.98 -21.30
N HIS A 299 -5.22 -6.64 -21.77
CA HIS A 299 -3.96 -6.75 -21.03
C HIS A 299 -3.32 -5.41 -20.63
N ALA A 300 -4.09 -4.32 -20.67
CA ALA A 300 -3.57 -2.98 -20.34
C ALA A 300 -2.97 -2.90 -18.93
N ASP A 301 -3.51 -3.65 -17.96
CA ASP A 301 -2.99 -3.71 -16.60
C ASP A 301 -1.55 -4.25 -16.52
N VAL A 302 -1.20 -5.22 -17.38
CA VAL A 302 0.16 -5.77 -17.47
C VAL A 302 1.14 -4.73 -18.02
N GLU A 303 0.76 -4.08 -19.12
CA GLU A 303 1.58 -3.04 -19.75
C GLU A 303 1.83 -1.86 -18.80
N LEU A 304 0.80 -1.48 -18.03
CA LEU A 304 0.89 -0.40 -17.04
C LEU A 304 1.76 -0.78 -15.84
N VAL A 305 1.75 -2.05 -15.41
CA VAL A 305 2.69 -2.54 -14.38
C VAL A 305 4.13 -2.49 -14.87
N ASP A 306 4.37 -2.89 -16.12
CA ASP A 306 5.70 -2.81 -16.74
C ASP A 306 6.17 -1.36 -16.91
N GLU A 307 5.27 -0.45 -17.28
CA GLU A 307 5.55 0.99 -17.31
C GLU A 307 5.95 1.52 -15.92
N VAL A 308 5.18 1.17 -14.88
CA VAL A 308 5.51 1.56 -13.50
C VAL A 308 6.90 1.08 -13.14
N ARG A 309 7.21 -0.20 -13.39
CA ARG A 309 8.53 -0.76 -13.12
C ARG A 309 9.63 0.03 -13.83
N ALA A 310 9.48 0.28 -15.12
CA ALA A 310 10.46 1.01 -15.93
C ALA A 310 10.68 2.45 -15.42
N ARG A 311 9.61 3.15 -15.01
CA ARG A 311 9.69 4.51 -14.45
C ARG A 311 10.41 4.54 -13.11
N VAL A 312 10.10 3.59 -12.23
CA VAL A 312 10.77 3.49 -10.91
C VAL A 312 12.25 3.09 -11.08
N GLU A 313 12.55 2.12 -11.95
CA GLU A 313 13.93 1.73 -12.27
C GLU A 313 14.74 2.91 -12.84
N LYS A 314 14.13 3.72 -13.72
CA LYS A 314 14.77 4.92 -14.27
C LYS A 314 15.15 5.92 -13.18
N LEU A 315 14.29 6.11 -12.18
CA LEU A 315 14.51 7.06 -11.09
C LEU A 315 15.60 6.59 -10.11
N PHE A 316 15.71 5.29 -9.82
CA PHE A 316 16.50 4.80 -8.69
C PHE A 316 17.62 3.82 -9.03
N CYS A 317 17.56 3.11 -10.16
CA CYS A 317 18.58 2.10 -10.48
C CYS A 317 19.79 2.68 -11.20
N GLY A 318 19.65 3.78 -11.96
CA GLY A 318 20.71 4.26 -12.84
C GLY A 318 21.20 3.22 -13.86
N GLY A 319 20.35 2.22 -14.19
CA GLY A 319 20.68 1.08 -15.04
C GLY A 319 21.40 -0.09 -14.34
N ALA A 320 21.73 0.01 -13.04
CA ALA A 320 22.50 -1.01 -12.31
C ALA A 320 21.67 -2.24 -11.85
N GLY A 321 20.35 -2.21 -12.04
CA GLY A 321 19.48 -3.29 -11.56
C GLY A 321 18.06 -3.22 -12.11
N ARG A 322 17.25 -4.21 -11.72
CA ARG A 322 15.81 -4.34 -12.05
C ARG A 322 14.97 -4.45 -10.78
N MET A 323 13.67 -4.21 -10.88
CA MET A 323 12.76 -4.17 -9.75
C MET A 323 11.69 -5.27 -9.81
N ILE A 324 11.45 -5.91 -8.67
CA ILE A 324 10.23 -6.69 -8.41
C ILE A 324 9.29 -5.86 -7.54
N LEU A 325 8.07 -5.60 -8.01
CA LEU A 325 7.07 -4.82 -7.27
C LEU A 325 6.54 -5.62 -6.08
N HIS A 326 6.16 -4.94 -5.01
CA HIS A 326 5.58 -5.54 -3.81
C HIS A 326 4.44 -4.67 -3.25
N PRO A 327 3.42 -5.30 -2.64
CA PRO A 327 2.36 -4.58 -1.96
C PRO A 327 2.84 -3.90 -0.67
N SER A 328 3.88 -4.35 0.04
CA SER A 328 4.43 -3.60 1.17
C SER A 328 5.92 -3.84 1.39
N GLY A 329 6.58 -2.89 2.06
CA GLY A 329 8.00 -3.05 2.43
C GLY A 329 8.27 -4.24 3.36
N THR A 330 7.24 -4.76 4.05
CA THR A 330 7.38 -6.00 4.84
C THR A 330 7.23 -7.24 3.95
N ASP A 331 6.37 -7.21 2.93
CA ASP A 331 6.28 -8.28 1.94
C ASP A 331 7.58 -8.40 1.13
N ALA A 332 8.24 -7.26 0.88
CA ALA A 332 9.50 -7.15 0.14
C ALA A 332 10.64 -7.99 0.73
N GLU A 333 10.61 -8.28 2.04
CA GLU A 333 11.56 -9.17 2.71
C GLU A 333 11.60 -10.59 2.13
N THR A 334 10.51 -11.01 1.49
CA THR A 334 10.42 -12.35 0.89
C THR A 334 11.42 -12.57 -0.25
N MET A 335 11.86 -11.52 -0.96
CA MET A 335 12.76 -11.68 -2.10
C MET A 335 14.23 -11.85 -1.70
N PRO A 336 14.83 -11.03 -0.81
CA PRO A 336 16.17 -11.33 -0.28
C PRO A 336 16.22 -12.69 0.44
N LEU A 337 15.13 -13.04 1.15
CA LEU A 337 15.01 -14.35 1.78
C LEU A 337 15.01 -15.48 0.74
N LEU A 338 14.26 -15.35 -0.36
CA LEU A 338 14.24 -16.33 -1.45
C LEU A 338 15.63 -16.47 -2.08
N GLN A 339 16.36 -15.37 -2.31
CA GLN A 339 17.74 -15.41 -2.78
C GLN A 339 18.62 -16.24 -1.84
N ALA A 340 18.54 -16.01 -0.53
CA ALA A 340 19.32 -16.76 0.46
C ALA A 340 18.93 -18.24 0.52
N VAL A 341 17.64 -18.56 0.39
CA VAL A 341 17.15 -19.95 0.31
C VAL A 341 17.72 -20.65 -0.92
N LEU A 342 17.70 -20.00 -2.09
CA LEU A 342 18.29 -20.54 -3.32
C LEU A 342 19.79 -20.82 -3.16
N GLU A 343 20.55 -19.86 -2.63
CA GLU A 343 21.99 -20.02 -2.42
C GLU A 343 22.31 -21.14 -1.44
N SER A 344 21.62 -21.17 -0.29
CA SER A 344 21.87 -22.19 0.74
C SER A 344 21.57 -23.60 0.23
N ARG A 345 20.49 -23.74 -0.56
CA ARG A 345 20.14 -25.02 -1.20
C ARG A 345 21.13 -25.41 -2.28
N ALA A 346 21.68 -24.47 -3.03
CA ALA A 346 22.74 -24.74 -4.00
C ALA A 346 23.98 -25.32 -3.32
N LEU A 347 24.44 -24.68 -2.24
CA LEU A 347 25.55 -25.17 -1.41
C LEU A 347 25.26 -26.56 -0.84
N ALA A 348 24.02 -26.79 -0.40
CA ALA A 348 23.59 -28.09 0.12
C ALA A 348 23.62 -29.21 -0.96
N ARG A 349 23.27 -28.91 -2.21
CA ARG A 349 23.35 -29.86 -3.33
C ARG A 349 24.79 -30.16 -3.75
N GLU A 350 25.68 -29.17 -3.66
CA GLU A 350 27.09 -29.30 -4.01
C GLU A 350 27.93 -29.94 -2.89
N SER A 351 27.42 -29.93 -1.65
CA SER A 351 28.07 -30.53 -0.50
C SER A 351 28.23 -32.04 -0.66
N SER A 352 29.46 -32.49 -0.89
CA SER A 352 29.80 -33.91 -1.01
C SER A 352 29.84 -34.67 0.33
N ASP A 353 29.88 -33.95 1.46
CA ASP A 353 29.94 -34.52 2.80
C ASP A 353 28.81 -33.96 3.69
N GLU A 354 27.67 -34.65 3.71
CA GLU A 354 26.54 -34.32 4.60
C GLU A 354 26.90 -34.40 6.10
N THR A 355 27.97 -35.12 6.47
CA THR A 355 28.37 -35.23 7.88
C THR A 355 29.00 -33.95 8.43
N SER A 356 29.41 -33.04 7.55
CA SER A 356 29.88 -31.70 7.90
C SER A 356 28.73 -30.75 8.31
N ARG A 357 27.49 -31.09 7.97
CA ARG A 357 26.28 -30.32 8.30
C ARG A 357 25.64 -30.80 9.61
N PRO A 358 24.83 -29.99 10.31
CA PRO A 358 24.07 -30.44 11.48
C PRO A 358 23.13 -31.61 11.17
N GLU A 359 22.82 -32.45 12.17
CA GLU A 359 22.01 -33.67 12.00
C GLU A 359 20.64 -33.41 11.33
N ALA A 360 20.03 -32.26 11.60
CA ALA A 360 18.74 -31.85 11.01
C ALA A 360 18.76 -31.64 9.48
N PHE A 361 19.94 -31.58 8.86
CA PHE A 361 20.13 -31.33 7.43
C PHE A 361 20.78 -32.51 6.69
N ARG A 362 20.71 -33.72 7.25
CA ARG A 362 21.28 -34.95 6.66
C ARG A 362 20.19 -35.87 6.12
N GLY A 363 20.58 -36.84 5.28
CA GLY A 363 19.68 -37.88 4.78
C GLY A 363 18.56 -37.29 3.91
N GLU A 364 17.30 -37.52 4.27
CA GLU A 364 16.15 -37.00 3.51
C GLU A 364 16.11 -35.46 3.42
N HIS A 365 16.84 -34.76 4.30
CA HIS A 365 16.94 -33.31 4.34
C HIS A 365 18.28 -32.76 3.82
N ALA A 366 19.08 -33.59 3.12
CA ALA A 366 20.40 -33.23 2.60
C ALA A 366 20.41 -31.94 1.75
N THR A 367 19.32 -31.67 1.02
CA THR A 367 19.17 -30.49 0.15
C THR A 367 18.43 -29.33 0.81
N ARG A 368 18.04 -29.45 2.09
CA ARG A 368 17.35 -28.39 2.83
C ARG A 368 18.37 -27.29 3.16
N GLY A 369 18.00 -26.04 2.83
CA GLY A 369 18.80 -24.86 3.13
C GLY A 369 18.76 -24.48 4.61
N ASN A 370 19.65 -23.59 5.01
CA ASN A 370 19.77 -23.01 6.34
C ASN A 370 20.07 -21.51 6.20
N VAL A 371 19.11 -20.68 6.58
CA VAL A 371 19.17 -19.23 6.40
C VAL A 371 19.04 -18.53 7.75
N VAL A 372 19.91 -17.54 7.95
CA VAL A 372 19.95 -16.75 9.18
C VAL A 372 19.84 -15.27 8.83
N SER A 373 18.70 -14.67 9.14
CA SER A 373 18.45 -13.26 8.93
C SER A 373 18.94 -12.44 10.12
N LEU A 374 19.90 -11.55 9.89
CA LEU A 374 20.35 -10.57 10.87
C LEU A 374 19.50 -9.31 10.69
N VAL A 375 18.54 -9.11 11.60
CA VAL A 375 17.62 -7.98 11.57
C VAL A 375 18.28 -6.83 12.33
N ALA A 376 18.93 -5.94 11.57
CA ALA A 376 19.58 -4.77 12.13
C ALA A 376 18.55 -3.73 12.63
N CYS A 377 18.92 -2.96 13.64
CA CYS A 377 18.05 -1.95 14.25
C CYS A 377 16.69 -2.53 14.71
N ALA A 378 16.69 -3.75 15.26
CA ALA A 378 15.47 -4.39 15.75
C ALA A 378 14.69 -3.46 16.71
N GLY A 379 13.36 -3.39 16.53
CA GLY A 379 12.47 -2.41 17.18
C GLY A 379 12.33 -1.07 16.44
N GLU A 380 13.36 -0.65 15.72
CA GLU A 380 13.40 0.59 14.92
C GLU A 380 13.25 0.36 13.40
N VAL A 381 12.96 -0.87 12.99
CA VAL A 381 12.54 -1.26 11.62
C VAL A 381 11.06 -1.68 11.61
N GLY A 382 10.52 -2.10 10.46
CA GLY A 382 9.13 -2.54 10.35
C GLY A 382 8.76 -3.59 11.39
N SER A 383 7.59 -3.47 12.04
CA SER A 383 7.20 -4.39 13.13
C SER A 383 6.99 -5.84 12.68
N GLY A 384 6.84 -6.07 11.37
CA GLY A 384 6.74 -7.41 10.79
C GLY A 384 8.03 -7.91 10.16
N THR A 385 9.12 -7.12 10.18
CA THR A 385 10.39 -7.48 9.51
C THR A 385 10.97 -8.78 10.05
N THR A 386 10.99 -8.98 11.38
CA THR A 386 11.51 -10.22 11.99
C THR A 386 10.76 -11.45 11.48
N GLU A 387 9.43 -11.46 11.55
CA GLU A 387 8.61 -12.59 11.06
C GLU A 387 8.74 -12.79 9.54
N ALA A 388 8.73 -11.71 8.76
CA ALA A 388 8.88 -11.78 7.31
C ALA A 388 10.25 -12.35 6.90
N SER A 389 11.32 -11.95 7.60
CA SER A 389 12.69 -12.44 7.40
C SER A 389 12.88 -13.92 7.79
N MET A 390 11.90 -14.52 8.46
CA MET A 390 11.83 -15.95 8.76
C MET A 390 10.86 -16.69 7.84
N GLY A 391 10.27 -16.04 6.83
CA GLY A 391 9.28 -16.65 5.96
C GLY A 391 7.97 -16.99 6.68
N ARG A 392 7.54 -16.13 7.61
CA ARG A 392 6.28 -16.29 8.37
C ARG A 392 5.28 -15.21 8.01
N PHE A 393 4.00 -15.53 8.17
CA PHE A 393 2.92 -14.54 8.04
C PHE A 393 3.02 -13.52 9.18
N PHE A 394 3.13 -12.24 8.84
CA PHE A 394 3.24 -11.15 9.81
C PHE A 394 1.95 -10.33 9.94
N SER A 395 0.90 -10.72 9.21
CA SER A 395 -0.44 -10.13 9.20
C SER A 395 -1.47 -11.26 9.16
N ARG A 396 -2.69 -11.00 9.61
CA ARG A 396 -3.82 -11.97 9.55
C ARG A 396 -4.46 -12.07 8.17
N SER A 397 -4.12 -11.13 7.28
CA SER A 397 -4.61 -11.06 5.91
C SER A 397 -3.43 -10.96 4.95
N CYS A 398 -3.50 -11.68 3.84
CA CYS A 398 -2.53 -11.58 2.75
C CYS A 398 -3.03 -10.62 1.65
N PRO A 399 -2.14 -9.88 0.96
CA PRO A 399 -2.51 -8.89 -0.05
C PRO A 399 -3.43 -9.41 -1.17
N LEU A 400 -3.22 -10.66 -1.61
CA LEU A 400 -3.95 -11.22 -2.75
C LEU A 400 -5.27 -11.92 -2.36
N GLY A 401 -5.64 -11.85 -1.08
CA GLY A 401 -6.77 -12.59 -0.52
C GLY A 401 -6.39 -14.03 -0.12
N GLY A 402 -7.38 -14.82 0.29
CA GLY A 402 -7.18 -16.20 0.72
C GLY A 402 -7.83 -16.56 2.04
N ASN A 403 -7.53 -17.75 2.55
CA ASN A 403 -7.93 -18.12 3.90
C ASN A 403 -7.25 -17.18 4.91
N ARG A 404 -7.94 -16.86 6.01
CA ARG A 404 -7.29 -16.16 7.13
C ARG A 404 -6.10 -16.98 7.60
N VAL A 405 -4.97 -16.31 7.78
CA VAL A 405 -3.73 -16.88 8.30
C VAL A 405 -3.50 -16.37 9.72
N GLU A 406 -2.77 -17.13 10.51
CA GLU A 406 -2.37 -16.70 11.85
C GLU A 406 -1.02 -15.99 11.79
N MET A 407 -0.87 -14.92 12.58
CA MET A 407 0.41 -14.23 12.70
C MET A 407 1.46 -15.15 13.32
N GLY A 408 2.67 -15.14 12.77
CA GLY A 408 3.78 -16.02 13.14
C GLY A 408 3.68 -17.42 12.54
N GLN A 409 2.61 -17.76 11.81
CA GLN A 409 2.52 -19.03 11.12
C GLN A 409 3.55 -19.10 9.97
N GLU A 410 4.25 -20.21 9.88
CA GLU A 410 5.20 -20.51 8.81
C GLU A 410 4.54 -20.53 7.42
N LEU A 411 5.21 -19.95 6.40
CA LEU A 411 4.94 -20.25 5.00
C LEU A 411 5.36 -21.70 4.74
N PRO A 412 4.45 -22.67 4.64
CA PRO A 412 4.81 -24.08 4.76
C PRO A 412 5.74 -24.53 3.63
N ALA A 413 5.43 -24.10 2.40
CA ALA A 413 6.20 -24.46 1.22
C ALA A 413 7.66 -23.96 1.29
N LEU A 414 7.91 -22.81 1.91
CA LEU A 414 9.26 -22.27 2.05
C LEU A 414 10.04 -22.94 3.19
N HIS A 415 9.37 -23.26 4.31
CA HIS A 415 9.99 -23.93 5.46
C HIS A 415 10.33 -25.41 5.23
N ASP A 416 9.67 -26.05 4.26
CA ASP A 416 10.06 -27.38 3.79
C ASP A 416 11.37 -27.34 2.99
N LEU A 417 11.70 -26.19 2.36
CA LEU A 417 12.89 -26.01 1.53
C LEU A 417 14.12 -25.52 2.29
N ALA A 418 13.92 -24.77 3.38
CA ALA A 418 14.99 -24.26 4.22
C ALA A 418 14.55 -24.08 5.68
N GLU A 419 15.50 -24.20 6.61
CA GLU A 419 15.36 -23.64 7.95
C GLU A 419 15.64 -22.15 7.90
N MET A 420 14.77 -21.34 8.52
CA MET A 420 14.91 -19.89 8.53
C MET A 420 14.79 -19.40 9.97
N ARG A 421 15.78 -18.64 10.42
CA ARG A 421 15.78 -18.02 11.75
C ARG A 421 16.21 -16.56 11.65
N ALA A 422 15.71 -15.74 12.55
CA ALA A 422 16.16 -14.36 12.70
C ALA A 422 16.97 -14.17 13.99
N VAL A 423 17.95 -13.27 13.93
CA VAL A 423 18.63 -12.72 15.10
C VAL A 423 18.32 -11.23 15.13
N GLU A 424 17.62 -10.78 16.16
CA GLU A 424 17.29 -9.37 16.37
C GLU A 424 18.49 -8.63 16.97
N LEU A 425 19.05 -7.70 16.21
CA LEU A 425 20.20 -6.90 16.63
C LEU A 425 19.71 -5.51 17.03
N VAL A 426 19.59 -5.28 18.34
CA VAL A 426 19.11 -4.01 18.89
C VAL A 426 20.22 -2.95 18.80
N ALA A 427 19.89 -1.81 18.18
CA ALA A 427 20.85 -0.72 17.92
C ALA A 427 21.23 0.09 19.15
N ARG A 428 20.38 0.11 20.17
CA ARG A 428 20.54 0.94 21.37
C ARG A 428 20.64 0.05 22.60
N GLY A 429 21.65 0.30 23.44
CA GLY A 429 21.81 -0.42 24.70
C GLY A 429 20.71 -0.04 25.70
N ALA A 430 20.22 -1.01 26.48
CA ALA A 430 19.21 -0.74 27.51
C ALA A 430 19.73 0.18 28.64
N ASP A 431 21.04 0.20 28.86
CA ASP A 431 21.69 0.91 29.96
C ASP A 431 22.01 2.38 29.64
N ASP A 432 21.85 2.82 28.38
CA ASP A 432 22.07 4.21 28.00
C ASP A 432 20.76 5.03 28.07
N PRO A 433 20.59 5.91 29.08
CA PRO A 433 19.38 6.70 29.23
C PRO A 433 19.23 7.81 28.17
N THR A 434 20.31 8.14 27.44
CA THR A 434 20.21 9.07 26.30
C THR A 434 19.50 8.39 25.13
N GLY A 435 19.58 7.06 25.08
CA GLY A 435 19.13 6.25 23.96
C GLY A 435 20.02 6.43 22.76
N ALA A 436 21.33 6.60 22.88
CA ALA A 436 22.24 6.61 21.73
C ALA A 436 22.39 5.20 21.12
N ALA A 437 22.93 5.14 19.90
CA ALA A 437 23.33 3.86 19.30
C ALA A 437 24.55 3.30 20.03
N ARG A 438 24.68 1.98 20.10
CA ARG A 438 25.83 1.31 20.72
C ARG A 438 27.10 1.50 19.86
N ASP A 439 28.22 1.78 20.50
CA ASP A 439 29.50 2.00 19.83
C ASP A 439 30.09 0.72 19.20
N ASP A 440 29.75 -0.45 19.75
CA ASP A 440 30.24 -1.76 19.32
C ASP A 440 29.29 -2.48 18.35
N TYR A 441 28.31 -1.77 17.76
CA TYR A 441 27.24 -2.38 16.95
C TYR A 441 27.79 -3.22 15.80
N ASP A 442 28.79 -2.71 15.08
CA ASP A 442 29.40 -3.40 13.94
C ASP A 442 30.09 -4.69 14.36
N ALA A 443 30.87 -4.65 15.44
CA ALA A 443 31.55 -5.83 15.97
C ALA A 443 30.55 -6.90 16.41
N PHE A 444 29.44 -6.48 17.04
CA PHE A 444 28.35 -7.37 17.42
C PHE A 444 27.69 -8.04 16.20
N VAL A 445 27.41 -7.28 15.13
CA VAL A 445 26.82 -7.82 13.89
C VAL A 445 27.78 -8.82 13.22
N ILE A 446 29.07 -8.48 13.14
CA ILE A 446 30.11 -9.34 12.55
C ILE A 446 30.21 -10.67 13.32
N ASP A 447 30.21 -10.61 14.64
CA ASP A 447 30.31 -11.80 15.50
C ASP A 447 29.10 -12.73 15.32
N GLU A 448 27.87 -12.18 15.30
CA GLU A 448 26.66 -12.97 15.05
C GLU A 448 26.62 -13.58 13.62
N ALA A 449 27.09 -12.84 12.61
CA ALA A 449 27.23 -13.36 11.25
C ALA A 449 28.21 -14.54 11.18
N ARG A 450 29.40 -14.39 11.77
CA ARG A 450 30.42 -15.45 11.81
C ARG A 450 29.95 -16.67 12.58
N LYS A 451 29.28 -16.49 13.72
CA LYS A 451 28.64 -17.59 14.47
C LYS A 451 27.64 -18.35 13.61
N ALA A 452 26.77 -17.64 12.90
CA ALA A 452 25.77 -18.24 12.02
C ALA A 452 26.41 -19.05 10.89
N LEU A 453 27.42 -18.48 10.22
CA LEU A 453 28.12 -19.09 9.09
C LEU A 453 29.01 -20.27 9.51
N ALA A 454 29.56 -20.25 10.72
CA ALA A 454 30.35 -21.35 11.25
C ALA A 454 29.50 -22.58 11.67
N ALA A 455 28.21 -22.39 11.94
CA ALA A 455 27.34 -23.45 12.44
C ALA A 455 26.96 -24.51 11.40
N ASP A 456 26.95 -24.15 10.12
CA ASP A 456 26.68 -25.04 8.98
C ASP A 456 27.43 -24.50 7.75
N PRO A 457 28.24 -25.30 7.05
CA PRO A 457 28.95 -24.86 5.83
C PRO A 457 28.01 -24.41 4.71
N CYS A 458 26.75 -24.85 4.72
CA CYS A 458 25.72 -24.43 3.77
C CYS A 458 24.84 -23.29 4.30
N ALA A 459 25.12 -22.75 5.50
CA ALA A 459 24.37 -21.61 6.02
C ALA A 459 24.63 -20.36 5.17
N VAL A 460 23.56 -19.60 4.93
CA VAL A 460 23.58 -18.28 4.30
C VAL A 460 23.01 -17.25 5.28
N VAL A 461 23.67 -16.11 5.39
CA VAL A 461 23.24 -14.98 6.22
C VAL A 461 22.58 -13.92 5.36
N VAL A 462 21.38 -13.45 5.74
CA VAL A 462 20.79 -12.22 5.19
C VAL A 462 21.16 -11.07 6.11
N LEU A 463 21.98 -10.14 5.64
CA LEU A 463 22.47 -9.00 6.41
C LEU A 463 21.76 -7.73 5.97
N HIS A 464 20.93 -7.15 6.85
CA HIS A 464 20.30 -5.86 6.59
C HIS A 464 21.22 -4.70 6.99
N THR A 465 21.53 -3.83 6.04
CA THR A 465 22.12 -2.52 6.23
C THR A 465 21.01 -1.47 6.17
N VAL A 466 20.65 -0.88 7.30
CA VAL A 466 19.51 0.05 7.40
C VAL A 466 19.96 1.45 7.01
N ALA A 467 19.43 1.98 5.90
CA ALA A 467 19.64 3.35 5.43
C ALA A 467 18.56 4.30 5.98
N GLY A 468 18.50 4.41 7.30
CA GLY A 468 17.53 5.21 8.03
C GLY A 468 16.51 4.35 8.76
N SER A 469 16.76 4.09 10.05
CA SER A 469 15.77 3.49 10.94
C SER A 469 14.57 4.43 11.14
N LYS A 470 13.56 4.01 11.91
CA LYS A 470 12.44 4.88 12.31
C LYS A 470 12.86 6.20 12.95
N THR A 471 14.06 6.29 13.53
CA THR A 471 14.67 7.50 14.10
C THR A 471 15.85 8.04 13.28
N GLY A 472 16.16 7.41 12.15
CA GLY A 472 17.16 7.84 11.18
C GLY A 472 18.59 7.32 11.42
N LEU A 473 18.75 6.24 12.21
CA LEU A 473 20.04 5.56 12.33
C LEU A 473 20.45 4.88 11.02
N ARG A 474 21.76 4.87 10.75
CA ARG A 474 22.38 4.12 9.65
C ARG A 474 23.29 3.05 10.24
N LEU A 475 22.78 1.83 10.33
CA LEU A 475 23.45 0.71 11.00
C LEU A 475 23.14 -0.64 10.34
N PRO A 476 24.07 -1.62 10.38
CA PRO A 476 25.49 -1.43 10.72
C PRO A 476 26.17 -0.44 9.78
N SER A 477 27.45 -0.13 10.04
CA SER A 477 28.22 0.63 9.07
C SER A 477 28.29 -0.14 7.74
N PRO A 478 28.39 0.57 6.59
CA PRO A 478 28.45 -0.07 5.28
C PRO A 478 29.65 -1.02 5.13
N ASP A 479 30.73 -0.78 5.88
CA ASP A 479 31.96 -1.59 5.83
C ASP A 479 31.73 -3.02 6.33
N VAL A 480 30.74 -3.25 7.20
CA VAL A 480 30.39 -4.59 7.69
C VAL A 480 29.92 -5.49 6.56
N ALA A 481 29.09 -4.96 5.66
CA ALA A 481 28.63 -5.70 4.50
C ALA A 481 29.78 -6.07 3.56
N SER A 482 30.65 -5.10 3.24
CA SER A 482 31.84 -5.32 2.41
C SER A 482 32.77 -6.36 3.01
N LEU A 483 33.03 -6.28 4.33
CA LEU A 483 33.89 -7.21 5.05
C LEU A 483 33.36 -8.65 4.98
N LEU A 484 32.10 -8.85 5.35
CA LEU A 484 31.49 -10.19 5.40
C LEU A 484 31.34 -10.80 4.00
N ARG A 485 30.98 -9.99 2.99
CA ARG A 485 30.95 -10.44 1.58
C ARG A 485 32.34 -10.82 1.07
N ALA A 486 33.38 -10.06 1.40
CA ALA A 486 34.74 -10.41 1.02
C ALA A 486 35.23 -11.70 1.68
N GLU A 487 34.79 -12.00 2.91
CA GLU A 487 35.17 -13.20 3.66
C GLU A 487 34.38 -14.45 3.25
N TYR A 488 33.08 -14.31 2.93
CA TYR A 488 32.16 -15.44 2.77
C TYR A 488 31.43 -15.51 1.40
N GLY A 489 31.64 -14.56 0.50
CA GLY A 489 31.06 -14.55 -0.85
C GLY A 489 29.54 -14.61 -0.84
N ASP A 490 28.96 -15.56 -1.60
CA ASP A 490 27.51 -15.74 -1.77
C ASP A 490 26.81 -16.32 -0.54
N ARG A 491 27.57 -16.67 0.50
CA ARG A 491 26.99 -17.05 1.79
C ARG A 491 26.47 -15.85 2.60
N VAL A 492 26.64 -14.63 2.10
CA VAL A 492 26.10 -13.42 2.72
C VAL A 492 25.25 -12.70 1.68
N VAL A 493 23.94 -12.61 1.87
CA VAL A 493 23.06 -11.74 1.08
C VAL A 493 23.01 -10.39 1.76
N SER A 494 23.73 -9.42 1.19
CA SER A 494 23.78 -8.04 1.69
C SER A 494 22.58 -7.24 1.19
N VAL A 495 21.71 -6.81 2.10
CA VAL A 495 20.46 -6.10 1.79
C VAL A 495 20.58 -4.65 2.27
N LEU A 496 20.25 -3.69 1.41
CA LEU A 496 20.04 -2.31 1.83
C LEU A 496 18.56 -2.11 2.18
N ASP A 497 18.25 -1.91 3.45
CA ASP A 497 16.91 -1.43 3.85
C ASP A 497 16.86 0.09 3.65
N ALA A 498 16.40 0.50 2.47
CA ALA A 498 16.15 1.89 2.11
C ALA A 498 14.66 2.24 2.22
N CYS A 499 13.87 1.53 3.04
CA CYS A 499 12.43 1.74 3.12
C CYS A 499 12.03 3.15 3.55
N GLN A 500 12.90 3.96 4.16
CA GLN A 500 12.63 5.39 4.40
C GLN A 500 12.79 6.27 3.15
N MET A 501 13.67 5.90 2.22
CA MET A 501 14.04 6.67 1.01
C MET A 501 14.54 8.10 1.30
N ARG A 502 15.09 8.35 2.50
CA ARG A 502 15.58 9.66 2.96
C ARG A 502 17.08 9.85 2.72
N HIS A 503 17.56 9.35 1.60
CA HIS A 503 18.97 9.36 1.22
C HIS A 503 19.19 10.18 -0.05
N ASN A 504 20.44 10.47 -0.39
CA ASN A 504 20.78 11.07 -1.67
C ASN A 504 20.43 10.08 -2.82
N PRO A 505 19.94 10.53 -3.98
CA PRO A 505 19.58 9.64 -5.08
C PRO A 505 20.71 8.75 -5.62
N THR A 506 21.97 9.09 -5.35
CA THR A 506 23.14 8.30 -5.76
C THR A 506 23.35 7.01 -4.94
N LEU A 507 22.74 6.89 -3.75
CA LEU A 507 22.95 5.73 -2.87
C LEU A 507 22.51 4.41 -3.51
N VAL A 508 21.30 4.35 -4.06
CA VAL A 508 20.74 3.11 -4.61
C VAL A 508 21.51 2.64 -5.84
N PRO A 509 21.77 3.48 -6.86
CA PRO A 509 22.62 3.08 -7.99
C PRO A 509 24.01 2.62 -7.56
N ARG A 510 24.64 3.34 -6.62
CA ARG A 510 25.98 2.97 -6.11
C ARG A 510 25.95 1.62 -5.42
N TRP A 511 24.96 1.37 -4.55
CA TRP A 511 24.83 0.09 -3.85
C TRP A 511 24.59 -1.07 -4.81
N LEU A 512 23.70 -0.88 -5.79
CA LEU A 512 23.42 -1.91 -6.80
C LEU A 512 24.64 -2.22 -7.69
N ALA A 513 25.46 -1.21 -7.98
CA ALA A 513 26.67 -1.36 -8.80
C ALA A 513 27.90 -1.85 -8.02
N ASP A 514 27.85 -1.93 -6.69
CA ASP A 514 28.99 -2.36 -5.87
C ASP A 514 29.23 -3.87 -6.02
N PRO A 515 30.37 -4.31 -6.56
CA PRO A 515 30.62 -5.73 -6.80
C PRO A 515 30.94 -6.52 -5.52
N VAL A 516 31.19 -5.85 -4.40
CA VAL A 516 31.56 -6.47 -3.12
C VAL A 516 30.36 -6.46 -2.17
N ALA A 517 29.86 -5.27 -1.82
CA ALA A 517 28.77 -5.12 -0.86
C ALA A 517 27.39 -5.16 -1.49
N GLY A 518 27.31 -5.03 -2.82
CA GLY A 518 26.05 -4.88 -3.53
C GLY A 518 25.12 -6.07 -3.38
N GLY A 519 23.83 -5.76 -3.42
CA GLY A 519 22.77 -6.73 -3.24
C GLY A 519 21.40 -6.06 -3.25
N PRO A 520 20.35 -6.77 -2.82
CA PRO A 520 18.99 -6.27 -2.90
C PRO A 520 18.78 -4.96 -2.14
N VAL A 521 17.89 -4.09 -2.65
CA VAL A 521 17.49 -2.85 -1.99
C VAL A 521 15.99 -2.84 -1.78
N LEU A 522 15.56 -2.73 -0.51
CA LEU A 522 14.15 -2.61 -0.13
C LEU A 522 13.73 -1.13 -0.20
N MET A 523 12.58 -0.85 -0.81
CA MET A 523 12.10 0.53 -0.97
C MET A 523 10.58 0.63 -0.75
N THR A 524 10.11 1.81 -0.31
CA THR A 524 8.67 2.10 -0.23
C THR A 524 8.35 3.50 -0.75
N SER A 525 7.23 3.64 -1.45
CA SER A 525 6.74 4.95 -1.93
C SER A 525 6.00 5.74 -0.85
N SER A 526 5.52 5.09 0.22
CA SER A 526 4.59 5.71 1.18
C SER A 526 5.21 6.47 2.34
N LYS A 527 6.54 6.38 2.49
CA LYS A 527 7.30 7.14 3.48
C LYS A 527 7.73 8.48 2.90
N PHE A 528 9.02 8.73 2.68
CA PHE A 528 9.51 10.04 2.28
C PHE A 528 8.73 10.65 1.10
N PHE A 529 8.45 9.86 0.07
CA PHE A 529 7.72 10.32 -1.12
C PHE A 529 6.24 10.61 -0.87
N GLY A 530 5.66 10.13 0.23
CA GLY A 530 4.28 10.48 0.60
C GLY A 530 3.21 9.82 -0.25
N GLY A 531 3.54 8.78 -1.00
CA GLY A 531 2.55 7.96 -1.71
C GLY A 531 1.60 7.24 -0.74
N PRO A 532 0.46 6.74 -1.21
CA PRO A 532 -0.42 5.91 -0.41
C PRO A 532 0.32 4.69 0.15
N SER A 533 0.00 4.30 1.39
CA SER A 533 0.55 3.07 1.98
C SER A 533 0.31 1.86 1.09
N PHE A 534 1.25 0.93 1.07
CA PHE A 534 1.25 -0.29 0.25
C PHE A 534 1.68 -0.12 -1.23
N GLY A 535 2.68 0.74 -1.46
CA GLY A 535 3.51 0.74 -2.66
C GLY A 535 4.99 0.51 -2.30
N SER A 536 5.58 -0.56 -2.82
CA SER A 536 6.96 -0.96 -2.50
C SER A 536 7.56 -1.86 -3.57
N GLY A 537 8.84 -2.19 -3.41
CA GLY A 537 9.47 -3.27 -4.17
C GLY A 537 10.92 -3.47 -3.78
N VAL A 538 11.57 -4.37 -4.51
CA VAL A 538 12.95 -4.76 -4.30
C VAL A 538 13.72 -4.55 -5.58
N PHE A 539 14.76 -3.71 -5.51
CA PHE A 539 15.74 -3.63 -6.60
C PHE A 539 16.78 -4.72 -6.43
N PHE A 540 17.13 -5.38 -7.52
CA PHE A 540 18.20 -6.37 -7.56
C PHE A 540 19.30 -5.93 -8.51
N PRO A 541 20.58 -6.08 -8.12
CA PRO A 541 21.69 -5.99 -9.07
C PRO A 541 21.53 -7.02 -10.18
N HIS A 542 21.96 -6.69 -11.40
CA HIS A 542 21.94 -7.64 -12.54
C HIS A 542 22.63 -8.96 -12.20
N ALA A 543 23.78 -8.92 -11.52
CA ALA A 543 24.50 -10.13 -11.10
C ALA A 543 23.67 -11.01 -10.15
N SER A 544 22.88 -10.42 -9.25
CA SER A 544 21.97 -11.19 -8.38
C SER A 544 20.82 -11.81 -9.17
N ILE A 545 20.29 -11.12 -10.17
CA ILE A 545 19.23 -11.62 -11.05
C ILE A 545 19.72 -12.80 -11.88
N GLU A 546 20.88 -12.65 -12.53
CA GLU A 546 21.53 -13.71 -13.31
C GLU A 546 21.75 -14.96 -12.43
N ARG A 547 22.34 -14.77 -11.25
CA ARG A 547 22.58 -15.85 -10.29
C ARG A 547 21.28 -16.52 -9.82
N MET A 548 20.26 -15.76 -9.44
CA MET A 548 18.97 -16.36 -9.04
C MET A 548 18.33 -17.15 -10.17
N ASN A 549 18.41 -16.66 -11.41
CA ASN A 549 17.89 -17.38 -12.58
C ASN A 549 18.65 -18.69 -12.81
N GLU A 550 19.98 -18.71 -12.71
CA GLU A 550 20.78 -19.95 -12.76
C GLU A 550 20.36 -20.94 -11.68
N LEU A 551 20.17 -20.47 -10.45
CA LEU A 551 19.78 -21.31 -9.32
C LEU A 551 18.37 -21.87 -9.46
N LEU A 552 17.42 -21.04 -9.91
CA LEU A 552 16.08 -21.49 -10.26
C LEU A 552 16.14 -22.52 -11.39
N GLU A 553 17.01 -22.33 -12.38
CA GLU A 553 17.18 -23.29 -13.47
C GLU A 553 17.66 -24.66 -12.97
N ALA A 554 18.57 -24.68 -12.01
CA ALA A 554 19.07 -25.90 -11.38
C ALA A 554 18.06 -26.60 -10.44
N GLU A 555 17.01 -25.91 -9.99
CA GLU A 555 16.01 -26.50 -9.10
C GLU A 555 15.02 -27.43 -9.84
N PRO A 556 14.61 -28.56 -9.21
CA PRO A 556 13.52 -29.38 -9.73
C PRO A 556 12.22 -28.58 -9.88
N PRO A 557 11.37 -28.88 -10.89
CA PRO A 557 10.11 -28.16 -11.10
C PRO A 557 9.20 -28.13 -9.86
N ALA A 558 9.18 -29.21 -9.07
CA ALA A 558 8.41 -29.27 -7.83
C ALA A 558 8.90 -28.27 -6.76
N THR A 559 10.22 -28.04 -6.69
CA THR A 559 10.79 -27.03 -5.79
C THR A 559 10.42 -25.62 -6.23
N VAL A 560 10.56 -25.32 -7.53
CA VAL A 560 10.18 -24.01 -8.07
C VAL A 560 8.70 -23.74 -7.85
N ALA A 561 7.84 -24.75 -8.02
CA ALA A 561 6.41 -24.64 -7.72
C ALA A 561 6.15 -24.34 -6.23
N ALA A 562 6.91 -24.94 -5.31
CA ALA A 562 6.80 -24.64 -3.87
C ALA A 562 7.26 -23.20 -3.54
N MET A 563 8.33 -22.72 -4.17
CA MET A 563 8.75 -21.32 -4.05
C MET A 563 7.68 -20.36 -4.59
N ALA A 564 7.10 -20.67 -5.76
CA ALA A 564 6.02 -19.91 -6.35
C ALA A 564 4.76 -19.90 -5.46
N GLU A 565 4.40 -21.02 -4.84
CA GLU A 565 3.29 -21.09 -3.86
C GLU A 565 3.54 -20.18 -2.64
N ALA A 566 4.77 -20.14 -2.13
CA ALA A 566 5.12 -19.23 -1.04
C ALA A 566 5.01 -17.75 -1.48
N CYS A 567 5.56 -17.40 -2.65
CA CYS A 567 5.50 -16.05 -3.20
C CYS A 567 4.06 -15.61 -3.53
N ALA A 568 3.20 -16.53 -3.96
CA ALA A 568 1.80 -16.27 -4.32
C ALA A 568 0.91 -15.81 -3.15
N SER A 569 1.43 -15.83 -1.92
CA SER A 569 0.77 -15.17 -0.78
C SER A 569 0.82 -13.63 -0.91
N TYR A 570 1.83 -13.09 -1.57
CA TYR A 570 2.12 -11.66 -1.60
C TYR A 570 2.24 -11.08 -3.00
N LEU A 571 2.66 -11.90 -3.98
CA LEU A 571 2.99 -11.48 -5.34
C LEU A 571 2.15 -12.22 -6.39
N THR A 572 1.85 -11.50 -7.46
CA THR A 572 1.37 -12.06 -8.72
C THR A 572 2.56 -12.24 -9.67
N HIS A 573 2.35 -12.99 -10.76
CA HIS A 573 3.37 -13.09 -11.81
C HIS A 573 3.68 -11.72 -12.45
N HIS A 574 2.69 -10.81 -12.52
CA HIS A 574 2.90 -9.44 -13.02
C HIS A 574 3.84 -8.62 -12.16
N ASP A 575 3.83 -8.80 -10.84
CA ASP A 575 4.73 -8.09 -9.92
C ASP A 575 6.20 -8.49 -10.16
N ILE A 576 6.44 -9.77 -10.44
CA ILE A 576 7.75 -10.34 -10.81
C ILE A 576 8.18 -9.89 -12.21
N GLY A 577 7.26 -9.87 -13.16
CA GLY A 577 7.54 -9.54 -14.56
C GLY A 577 8.58 -10.47 -15.19
N ASP A 578 9.40 -9.92 -16.08
CA ASP A 578 10.48 -10.62 -16.79
C ASP A 578 11.75 -10.83 -15.94
N VAL A 579 11.78 -10.33 -14.69
CA VAL A 579 13.00 -10.32 -13.85
C VAL A 579 13.44 -11.75 -13.48
N LEU A 580 12.49 -12.62 -13.12
CA LEU A 580 12.73 -14.02 -12.77
C LEU A 580 11.82 -14.95 -13.57
N PRO A 581 12.11 -15.23 -14.86
CA PRO A 581 11.19 -15.91 -15.78
C PRO A 581 10.71 -17.27 -15.28
N LYS A 582 11.59 -18.10 -14.71
CA LYS A 582 11.20 -19.43 -14.23
C LYS A 582 10.29 -19.37 -13.00
N LEU A 583 10.48 -18.39 -12.12
CA LEU A 583 9.57 -18.16 -10.99
C LEU A 583 8.23 -17.62 -11.51
N HIS A 584 8.27 -16.60 -12.38
CA HIS A 584 7.10 -16.04 -13.06
C HIS A 584 6.21 -17.11 -13.68
N ASP A 585 6.79 -18.02 -14.47
CA ASP A 585 6.04 -19.08 -15.17
C ASP A 585 5.47 -20.14 -14.23
N ALA A 586 6.07 -20.30 -13.04
CA ALA A 586 5.60 -21.23 -12.02
C ALA A 586 4.50 -20.62 -11.12
N MET A 587 4.33 -19.29 -11.13
CA MET A 587 3.28 -18.62 -10.36
C MET A 587 1.89 -19.04 -10.85
N PRO A 588 0.89 -19.03 -9.96
CA PRO A 588 -0.49 -19.21 -10.38
C PRO A 588 -0.88 -18.15 -11.43
N PRO A 589 -1.54 -18.53 -12.53
CA PRO A 589 -2.13 -17.56 -13.43
C PRO A 589 -3.20 -16.78 -12.65
N GLY A 590 -3.30 -15.48 -12.89
CA GLY A 590 -4.11 -14.60 -12.05
C GLY A 590 -4.25 -13.20 -12.60
N PHE A 591 -4.86 -12.35 -11.78
CA PHE A 591 -5.17 -10.95 -12.06
C PHE A 591 -4.00 -10.04 -11.65
N CYS A 592 -3.91 -8.85 -12.23
CA CYS A 592 -3.05 -7.79 -11.74
C CYS A 592 -3.59 -7.20 -10.44
N ASN A 593 -2.72 -6.95 -9.46
CA ASN A 593 -3.10 -6.22 -8.25
C ASN A 593 -3.31 -4.74 -8.58
N VAL A 594 -4.51 -4.40 -9.07
CA VAL A 594 -4.89 -3.02 -9.48
C VAL A 594 -4.67 -2.03 -8.34
N GLY A 595 -4.95 -2.41 -7.09
CA GLY A 595 -4.69 -1.55 -5.93
C GLY A 595 -3.22 -1.13 -5.82
N VAL A 596 -2.28 -2.05 -6.06
CA VAL A 596 -0.84 -1.74 -6.09
C VAL A 596 -0.49 -0.83 -7.26
N LEU A 597 -1.04 -1.08 -8.46
CA LEU A 597 -0.83 -0.25 -9.65
C LEU A 597 -1.25 1.21 -9.39
N LEU A 598 -2.46 1.43 -8.85
CA LEU A 598 -2.99 2.77 -8.57
C LEU A 598 -2.18 3.50 -7.50
N ARG A 599 -1.75 2.79 -6.45
CA ARG A 599 -0.88 3.37 -5.40
C ARG A 599 0.51 3.71 -5.93
N TRP A 600 1.02 2.95 -6.90
CA TRP A 600 2.25 3.27 -7.59
C TRP A 600 2.14 4.52 -8.46
N ALA A 601 1.01 4.71 -9.17
CA ALA A 601 0.77 5.94 -9.93
C ALA A 601 0.85 7.19 -9.04
N ALA A 602 0.19 7.15 -7.87
CA ALA A 602 0.28 8.21 -6.87
C ALA A 602 1.70 8.42 -6.33
N GLY A 603 2.43 7.34 -6.03
CA GLY A 603 3.81 7.41 -5.57
C GLY A 603 4.76 8.01 -6.62
N LEU A 604 4.64 7.59 -7.88
CA LEU A 604 5.43 8.10 -9.00
C LEU A 604 5.19 9.58 -9.25
N HIS A 605 3.94 10.05 -9.13
CA HIS A 605 3.63 11.48 -9.24
C HIS A 605 4.47 12.30 -8.26
N GLU A 606 4.56 11.91 -6.98
CA GLU A 606 5.36 12.65 -6.00
C GLU A 606 6.86 12.55 -6.27
N MET A 607 7.34 11.39 -6.72
CA MET A 607 8.76 11.18 -7.06
C MET A 607 9.19 12.06 -8.25
N GLU A 608 8.45 12.00 -9.35
CA GLU A 608 8.77 12.70 -10.61
C GLU A 608 8.58 14.21 -10.46
N THR A 609 7.55 14.67 -9.73
CA THR A 609 7.37 16.10 -9.49
C THR A 609 8.43 16.68 -8.55
N LEU A 610 8.93 15.90 -7.58
CA LEU A 610 10.07 16.32 -6.77
C LEU A 610 11.39 16.36 -7.58
N GLU A 611 11.61 15.38 -8.47
CA GLU A 611 12.77 15.38 -9.37
C GLU A 611 12.76 16.63 -10.26
N ALA A 612 11.62 16.92 -10.91
CA ALA A 612 11.45 18.12 -11.73
C ALA A 612 11.64 19.41 -10.93
N ALA A 613 11.06 19.50 -9.72
CA ALA A 613 11.23 20.64 -8.84
C ALA A 613 12.69 20.84 -8.41
N THR A 614 13.41 19.75 -8.15
CA THR A 614 14.85 19.79 -7.82
C THR A 614 15.68 20.28 -8.99
N ALA A 615 15.38 19.84 -10.22
CA ALA A 615 16.05 20.33 -11.42
C ALA A 615 15.84 21.84 -11.61
N MET A 616 14.61 22.33 -11.42
CA MET A 616 14.28 23.76 -11.50
C MET A 616 14.94 24.59 -10.39
N HIS A 617 15.15 24.01 -9.21
CA HIS A 617 15.84 24.65 -8.07
C HIS A 617 17.38 24.69 -8.22
N GLY A 618 17.91 24.38 -9.40
CA GLY A 618 19.35 24.37 -9.67
C GLY A 618 20.06 23.08 -9.28
N GLY A 619 19.32 21.99 -9.10
CA GLY A 619 19.84 20.64 -8.87
C GLY A 619 19.93 20.23 -7.41
N MET A 620 20.46 19.02 -7.20
CA MET A 620 20.45 18.35 -5.90
C MET A 620 21.16 19.13 -4.79
N GLU A 621 22.29 19.78 -5.09
CA GLU A 621 23.08 20.52 -4.09
C GLU A 621 22.27 21.64 -3.41
N ASN A 622 21.48 22.38 -4.21
CA ASN A 622 20.60 23.44 -3.70
C ASN A 622 19.42 22.86 -2.91
N THR A 623 18.82 21.78 -3.39
CA THR A 623 17.75 21.07 -2.66
C THR A 623 18.26 20.57 -1.30
N GLU A 624 19.45 20.00 -1.26
CA GLU A 624 20.11 19.56 -0.03
C GLU A 624 20.43 20.71 0.92
N ALA A 625 20.80 21.88 0.41
CA ALA A 625 20.98 23.08 1.22
C ALA A 625 19.66 23.54 1.86
N THR A 626 18.55 23.47 1.13
CA THR A 626 17.21 23.72 1.66
C THR A 626 16.84 22.72 2.75
N VAL A 627 17.10 21.43 2.54
CA VAL A 627 16.89 20.38 3.55
C VAL A 627 17.68 20.66 4.83
N ARG A 628 18.98 20.97 4.72
CA ARG A 628 19.83 21.33 5.87
C ARG A 628 19.30 22.53 6.63
N SER A 629 18.82 23.54 5.91
CA SER A 629 18.26 24.77 6.50
C SER A 629 17.00 24.46 7.31
N TRP A 630 16.07 23.68 6.73
CA TRP A 630 14.87 23.23 7.45
C TRP A 630 15.23 22.38 8.68
N VAL A 631 16.07 21.35 8.52
CA VAL A 631 16.44 20.46 9.64
C VAL A 631 17.06 21.24 10.80
N THR A 632 17.99 22.16 10.51
CA THR A 632 18.67 22.97 11.54
C THR A 632 17.66 23.84 12.30
N ALA A 633 16.76 24.50 11.57
CA ALA A 633 15.75 25.36 12.17
C ALA A 633 14.70 24.56 12.97
N THR A 634 14.19 23.45 12.44
CA THR A 634 13.18 22.62 13.13
C THR A 634 13.75 21.93 14.37
N ARG A 635 15.02 21.50 14.36
CA ARG A 635 15.72 21.00 15.57
C ARG A 635 15.82 22.08 16.64
N SER A 636 16.21 23.29 16.26
CA SER A 636 16.28 24.43 17.18
C SER A 636 14.90 24.75 17.77
N LEU A 637 13.88 24.81 16.91
CA LEU A 637 12.50 25.05 17.31
C LEU A 637 11.97 24.00 18.29
N ALA A 638 12.29 22.72 18.10
CA ALA A 638 11.88 21.65 19.01
C ALA A 638 12.38 21.85 20.45
N THR A 639 13.52 22.53 20.63
CA THR A 639 14.08 22.84 21.97
C THR A 639 13.37 24.00 22.67
N GLU A 640 12.61 24.84 21.94
CA GLU A 640 11.91 26.00 22.52
C GLU A 640 10.69 25.61 23.37
N PHE A 641 10.26 24.34 23.33
CA PHE A 641 9.06 23.82 24.01
C PHE A 641 9.35 23.08 25.33
N GLU A 642 10.52 23.29 25.91
CA GLU A 642 10.81 22.87 27.28
C GLU A 642 9.89 23.57 28.30
N PRO A 643 9.55 22.92 29.44
CA PRO A 643 10.00 21.58 29.86
C PRO A 643 9.12 20.44 29.30
N HIS A 644 8.08 20.73 28.52
CA HIS A 644 7.08 19.71 28.14
C HIS A 644 7.59 18.72 27.08
N LEU A 645 8.39 19.22 26.15
CA LEU A 645 9.02 18.43 25.09
C LEU A 645 10.53 18.39 25.30
N GLU A 646 11.14 17.25 24.99
CA GLU A 646 12.58 17.10 24.90
C GLU A 646 12.95 16.65 23.50
N TYR A 647 13.77 17.44 22.80
CA TYR A 647 14.38 17.02 21.55
C TYR A 647 15.41 15.92 21.81
N VAL A 648 15.32 14.81 21.09
CA VAL A 648 16.32 13.74 21.12
C VAL A 648 17.36 14.00 20.03
N PRO A 649 18.63 14.25 20.40
CA PRO A 649 19.69 14.50 19.44
C PRO A 649 19.80 13.41 18.39
N ALA A 650 19.83 13.83 17.12
CA ALA A 650 19.96 12.94 15.98
C ALA A 650 21.43 12.78 15.56
N VAL A 651 21.77 11.61 15.02
CA VAL A 651 23.07 11.36 14.37
C VAL A 651 22.96 11.71 12.90
N ASP A 652 23.84 12.60 12.44
CA ASP A 652 23.97 13.00 11.04
C ASP A 652 25.03 12.16 10.35
N TYR A 653 24.70 11.69 9.15
CA TYR A 653 25.53 10.80 8.35
C TYR A 653 25.80 11.49 7.00
N GLY A 654 27.05 11.93 6.81
CA GLY A 654 27.48 12.55 5.55
C GLY A 654 27.52 11.58 4.36
N GLY A 655 27.86 12.12 3.19
CA GLY A 655 27.86 11.38 1.92
C GLY A 655 26.45 11.22 1.39
N ASP A 656 26.17 10.07 0.78
CA ASP A 656 24.90 9.79 0.11
C ASP A 656 23.84 9.10 0.99
N TRP A 657 24.20 8.74 2.24
CA TRP A 657 23.34 8.00 3.16
C TRP A 657 22.13 8.78 3.68
N GLN A 658 22.22 10.10 3.69
CA GLN A 658 21.14 10.99 4.09
C GLN A 658 21.02 12.13 3.10
N LEU A 659 19.79 12.51 2.76
CA LEU A 659 19.54 13.65 1.90
C LEU A 659 20.11 14.92 2.56
N GLY A 660 21.10 15.52 1.91
CA GLY A 660 21.82 16.69 2.44
C GLY A 660 22.76 16.41 3.61
N GLY A 661 23.07 15.14 3.88
CA GLY A 661 23.97 14.72 4.94
C GLY A 661 23.43 14.93 6.35
N VAL A 662 22.11 15.07 6.51
CA VAL A 662 21.45 15.33 7.78
C VAL A 662 20.25 14.40 8.00
N ASN A 663 20.02 14.01 9.25
CA ASN A 663 18.86 13.23 9.63
C ASN A 663 17.61 14.11 9.63
N THR A 664 16.74 13.89 8.64
CA THR A 664 15.47 14.61 8.47
C THR A 664 14.37 14.16 9.42
N ILE A 665 14.65 13.20 10.32
CA ILE A 665 13.73 12.74 11.35
C ILE A 665 14.02 13.46 12.67
N VAL A 666 13.14 14.39 13.04
CA VAL A 666 13.21 15.11 14.31
C VAL A 666 12.37 14.37 15.35
N SER A 667 13.03 13.80 16.35
CA SER A 667 12.37 13.01 17.40
C SER A 667 12.25 13.82 18.69
N VAL A 668 11.09 13.74 19.34
CA VAL A 668 10.84 14.37 20.64
C VAL A 668 10.27 13.37 21.64
N ARG A 669 10.76 13.42 22.88
CA ARG A 669 10.09 12.80 24.04
C ARG A 669 9.11 13.80 24.64
N ILE A 670 8.09 13.27 25.31
CA ILE A 670 7.09 14.08 26.01
C ILE A 670 7.19 13.76 27.49
N ARG A 671 7.39 14.78 28.34
CA ARG A 671 7.45 14.59 29.80
C ARG A 671 6.07 14.29 30.38
N ASN A 672 6.02 13.49 31.44
CA ASN A 672 4.80 13.34 32.22
C ASN A 672 4.52 14.64 32.99
N SER A 673 3.33 15.21 32.82
CA SER A 673 2.77 16.22 33.72
C SER A 673 2.45 15.52 35.06
N GLY A 674 3.11 15.92 36.15
CA GLY A 674 3.24 15.09 37.37
C GLY A 674 1.94 14.66 38.07
N GLY A 675 1.91 13.41 38.56
CA GLY A 675 1.02 12.94 39.64
C GLY A 675 0.35 11.56 39.46
N GLY A 676 0.26 11.02 38.24
CA GLY A 676 -0.34 9.70 37.99
C GLY A 676 0.57 8.53 38.38
N SER A 677 -0.02 7.39 38.76
CA SER A 677 0.60 6.20 39.40
C SER A 677 1.77 5.51 38.68
N ASP A 678 2.23 5.98 37.52
CA ASP A 678 3.45 5.52 36.84
C ASP A 678 4.71 6.24 37.41
N SER A 679 4.84 6.19 38.72
CA SER A 679 5.80 6.97 39.54
C SER A 679 7.30 6.63 39.37
N GLY A 680 7.75 6.20 38.19
CA GLY A 680 9.14 5.84 37.91
C GLY A 680 9.79 6.42 36.66
N SER A 681 9.02 6.87 35.65
CA SER A 681 9.57 7.35 34.36
C SER A 681 9.29 8.83 34.13
N GLU A 682 10.33 9.58 33.77
CA GLU A 682 10.25 11.01 33.42
C GLU A 682 9.38 11.27 32.17
N TYR A 683 9.41 10.34 31.20
CA TYR A 683 8.71 10.48 29.91
C TYR A 683 7.49 9.57 29.80
N MET A 684 6.57 9.97 28.90
CA MET A 684 5.39 9.20 28.53
C MET A 684 5.79 7.87 27.85
N SER A 685 5.12 6.79 28.25
CA SER A 685 5.29 5.48 27.62
C SER A 685 4.71 5.44 26.20
N THR A 686 5.10 4.45 25.40
CA THR A 686 4.53 4.19 24.06
C THR A 686 2.99 4.13 24.09
N ALA A 687 2.39 3.54 25.14
CA ALA A 687 0.94 3.46 25.27
C ALA A 687 0.30 4.85 25.44
N LYS A 688 0.92 5.74 26.22
CA LYS A 688 0.46 7.13 26.36
C LYS A 688 0.66 7.92 25.07
N LEU A 689 1.81 7.76 24.41
CA LEU A 689 2.10 8.42 23.13
C LEU A 689 1.15 7.98 22.00
N LYS A 690 0.63 6.75 22.00
CA LYS A 690 -0.42 6.34 21.05
C LYS A 690 -1.70 7.16 21.24
N LYS A 691 -2.04 7.54 22.47
CA LYS A 691 -3.17 8.44 22.73
C LYS A 691 -2.86 9.87 22.30
N VAL A 692 -1.67 10.39 22.62
CA VAL A 692 -1.22 11.71 22.13
C VAL A 692 -1.26 11.76 20.60
N TYR A 693 -0.77 10.72 19.94
CA TYR A 693 -0.81 10.57 18.49
C TYR A 693 -2.23 10.66 17.93
N ALA A 694 -3.20 9.99 18.53
CA ALA A 694 -4.60 10.10 18.14
C ALA A 694 -5.14 11.54 18.34
N LEU A 695 -4.88 12.15 19.50
CA LEU A 695 -5.30 13.53 19.82
C LEU A 695 -4.73 14.57 18.84
N MET A 696 -3.51 14.37 18.33
CA MET A 696 -2.93 15.27 17.33
C MET A 696 -3.78 15.34 16.06
N THR A 697 -4.41 14.22 15.66
CA THR A 697 -5.17 14.10 14.40
C THR A 697 -6.58 14.69 14.44
N ALA A 698 -7.07 15.06 15.63
CA ALA A 698 -8.41 15.59 15.86
C ALA A 698 -8.38 17.10 16.22
N ASP A 699 -9.49 17.80 15.97
CA ASP A 699 -9.76 19.08 16.63
C ASP A 699 -10.12 18.79 18.09
N ILE A 700 -9.31 19.28 19.02
CA ILE A 700 -9.51 19.09 20.47
C ILE A 700 -9.84 20.39 21.19
N SER A 701 -10.17 21.45 20.46
CA SER A 701 -10.33 22.82 20.99
C SER A 701 -11.49 22.97 21.99
N GLU A 702 -12.56 22.20 21.82
CA GLU A 702 -13.72 22.17 22.71
C GLU A 702 -13.47 21.39 24.01
N PHE A 703 -12.46 20.51 24.01
CA PHE A 703 -12.13 19.63 25.14
C PHE A 703 -10.95 20.14 25.98
N LEU A 704 -10.40 21.31 25.64
CA LEU A 704 -9.44 21.99 26.49
C LEU A 704 -10.09 22.51 27.76
N ALA A 705 -9.29 22.60 28.82
CA ALA A 705 -9.73 23.15 30.09
C ALA A 705 -10.36 24.55 29.92
N PRO A 706 -11.44 24.90 30.66
CA PRO A 706 -12.18 26.16 30.47
C PRO A 706 -11.31 27.43 30.46
N GLU A 707 -10.27 27.44 31.28
CA GLU A 707 -9.28 28.52 31.43
C GLU A 707 -8.30 28.65 30.26
N SER A 708 -8.30 27.72 29.31
CA SER A 708 -7.42 27.76 28.14
C SER A 708 -7.72 28.98 27.27
N THR A 709 -6.65 29.66 26.87
CA THR A 709 -6.69 30.88 26.06
C THR A 709 -7.23 30.63 24.65
N MET A 710 -7.69 31.69 23.98
CA MET A 710 -8.08 31.58 22.57
C MET A 710 -6.92 31.19 21.65
N ALA A 711 -5.68 31.52 22.01
CA ALA A 711 -4.51 31.09 21.25
C ALA A 711 -4.31 29.57 21.35
N GLU A 712 -4.45 29.00 22.56
CA GLU A 712 -4.38 27.56 22.77
C GLU A 712 -5.53 26.82 22.08
N ARG A 713 -6.74 27.37 22.09
CA ARG A 713 -7.88 26.80 21.36
C ARG A 713 -7.64 26.76 19.85
N ARG A 714 -7.03 27.80 19.26
CA ARG A 714 -6.63 27.81 17.84
C ARG A 714 -5.55 26.78 17.52
N VAL A 715 -4.57 26.59 18.40
CA VAL A 715 -3.56 25.54 18.23
C VAL A 715 -4.19 24.15 18.36
N ALA A 716 -5.13 23.96 19.29
CA ALA A 716 -5.83 22.71 19.49
C ALA A 716 -6.75 22.30 18.34
N SER A 717 -7.34 23.26 17.62
CA SER A 717 -8.18 22.98 16.45
C SER A 717 -7.38 22.52 15.24
N GLN A 718 -6.09 22.88 15.15
CA GLN A 718 -5.23 22.46 14.06
C GLN A 718 -5.03 20.94 14.05
N ARG A 719 -5.51 20.23 13.03
CA ARG A 719 -5.25 18.79 12.87
C ARG A 719 -3.82 18.58 12.38
N CYS A 720 -3.10 17.68 13.03
CA CYS A 720 -1.72 17.37 12.71
C CYS A 720 -1.50 15.86 12.63
N LEU A 721 -0.68 15.42 11.69
CA LEU A 721 -0.28 14.02 11.58
C LEU A 721 1.24 13.91 11.69
N THR A 722 1.72 13.22 12.73
CA THR A 722 3.15 12.96 12.99
C THR A 722 3.52 11.54 12.59
N GLY A 723 4.79 11.16 12.74
CA GLY A 723 5.19 9.75 12.75
C GLY A 723 4.62 9.03 13.97
N GLN A 724 4.31 7.74 13.83
CA GLN A 724 3.86 6.93 14.97
C GLN A 724 4.90 6.87 16.09
N PRO A 725 4.48 6.61 17.34
CA PRO A 725 5.39 6.40 18.45
C PRO A 725 6.41 5.30 18.20
N VAL A 726 7.64 5.51 18.63
CA VAL A 726 8.72 4.52 18.59
C VAL A 726 9.29 4.37 19.98
N ASP A 727 9.44 3.14 20.43
CA ASP A 727 10.06 2.87 21.71
C ASP A 727 11.57 2.85 21.57
N ILE A 728 12.27 3.62 22.40
CA ILE A 728 13.72 3.66 22.49
C ILE A 728 14.13 3.71 23.96
N PRO A 729 15.36 3.26 24.32
CA PRO A 729 15.89 3.47 25.66
C PRO A 729 15.84 4.95 26.06
N GLY A 730 15.63 5.20 27.34
CA GLY A 730 15.43 6.55 27.88
C GLY A 730 14.04 7.15 27.66
N GLY A 731 13.14 6.49 26.91
CA GLY A 731 11.74 6.88 26.76
C GLY A 731 11.30 6.98 25.30
N SER A 732 10.07 6.54 25.04
CA SER A 732 9.48 6.51 23.70
C SER A 732 9.39 7.92 23.07
N VAL A 733 9.44 7.99 21.74
CA VAL A 733 9.47 9.26 20.98
C VAL A 733 8.31 9.37 19.98
N LEU A 734 7.87 10.62 19.74
CA LEU A 734 7.12 11.02 18.55
C LEU A 734 8.05 11.72 17.56
N ARG A 735 7.68 11.72 16.28
CA ARG A 735 8.59 12.09 15.19
C ARG A 735 7.92 13.06 14.22
N THR A 736 8.63 14.11 13.85
CA THR A 736 8.25 15.09 12.84
C THR A 736 9.25 15.01 11.70
N VAL A 737 8.76 14.98 10.46
CA VAL A 737 9.60 14.78 9.27
C VAL A 737 9.20 15.69 8.11
N LEU A 738 10.17 16.00 7.25
CA LEU A 738 9.94 16.64 5.95
C LEU A 738 9.68 15.56 4.89
N GLY A 739 8.51 15.59 4.23
CA GLY A 739 8.19 14.70 3.10
C GLY A 739 8.47 15.35 1.74
N ALA A 740 8.38 14.57 0.67
CA ALA A 740 8.64 15.01 -0.70
C ALA A 740 7.71 16.15 -1.13
N ALA A 741 6.42 16.08 -0.82
CA ALA A 741 5.47 17.16 -1.15
C ALA A 741 5.82 18.48 -0.43
N GLN A 742 6.22 18.42 0.83
CA GLN A 742 6.66 19.61 1.58
C GLN A 742 7.99 20.14 1.05
N LEU A 743 8.95 19.25 0.76
CA LEU A 743 10.22 19.65 0.17
C LEU A 743 10.01 20.30 -1.21
N LYS A 744 9.11 19.74 -2.03
CA LYS A 744 8.69 20.31 -3.31
C LYS A 744 8.14 21.73 -3.13
N ASP A 745 7.25 21.94 -2.16
CA ASP A 745 6.71 23.27 -1.88
C ASP A 745 7.80 24.28 -1.44
N LEU A 746 8.80 23.84 -0.67
CA LEU A 746 9.95 24.68 -0.29
C LEU A 746 10.84 25.05 -1.49
N VAL A 747 11.24 24.06 -2.29
CA VAL A 747 12.20 24.31 -3.39
C VAL A 747 11.58 25.01 -4.59
N THR A 748 10.25 24.91 -4.75
CA THR A 748 9.52 25.69 -5.77
C THR A 748 9.17 27.10 -5.30
N GLY A 749 9.37 27.41 -4.01
CA GLY A 749 8.98 28.69 -3.41
C GLY A 749 7.47 28.85 -3.22
N LYS A 750 6.67 27.77 -3.40
CA LYS A 750 5.23 27.78 -3.12
C LYS A 750 4.96 28.02 -1.62
N GLN A 751 5.84 27.52 -0.76
CA GLN A 751 5.89 27.87 0.66
C GLN A 751 7.34 28.23 1.01
N ASP A 752 7.57 29.37 1.65
CA ASP A 752 8.90 29.72 2.12
C ASP A 752 9.24 29.03 3.46
N LEU A 753 10.54 29.01 3.78
CA LEU A 753 11.02 28.38 5.02
C LEU A 753 10.39 28.99 6.28
N PRO A 754 10.27 30.33 6.45
CA PRO A 754 9.61 30.91 7.61
C PRO A 754 8.15 30.46 7.80
N THR A 755 7.37 30.39 6.72
CA THR A 755 5.98 29.93 6.79
C THR A 755 5.92 28.44 7.15
N MET A 756 6.80 27.60 6.58
CA MET A 756 6.86 26.19 6.94
C MET A 756 7.28 25.96 8.41
N LEU A 757 8.16 26.81 8.95
CA LEU A 757 8.54 26.76 10.36
C LEU A 757 7.42 27.23 11.29
N GLU A 758 6.50 28.07 10.82
CA GLU A 758 5.30 28.40 11.60
C GLU A 758 4.36 27.19 11.71
N ASP A 759 4.19 26.42 10.63
CA ASP A 759 3.47 25.13 10.71
C ASP A 759 4.14 24.22 11.75
N ASP A 760 5.47 24.06 11.67
CA ASP A 760 6.21 23.22 12.62
C ASP A 760 6.04 23.72 14.07
N ARG A 761 5.98 25.04 14.27
CA ARG A 761 5.74 25.67 15.59
C ARG A 761 4.35 25.34 16.12
N VAL A 762 3.32 25.42 15.27
CA VAL A 762 1.94 25.05 15.66
C VAL A 762 1.87 23.57 16.04
N LEU A 763 2.55 22.68 15.30
CA LEU A 763 2.61 21.25 15.62
C LEU A 763 3.27 21.02 17.00
N PHE A 764 4.43 21.60 17.28
CA PHE A 764 5.09 21.44 18.57
C PHE A 764 4.30 22.09 19.71
N ALA A 765 3.66 23.23 19.46
CA ALA A 765 2.78 23.88 20.43
C ALA A 765 1.59 22.98 20.79
N LYS A 766 0.99 22.29 19.82
CA LYS A 766 -0.10 21.34 20.07
C LYS A 766 0.38 20.14 20.89
N LEU A 767 1.56 19.59 20.58
CA LEU A 767 2.16 18.52 21.39
C LEU A 767 2.38 18.94 22.85
N ALA A 768 2.97 20.12 23.06
CA ALA A 768 3.21 20.66 24.40
C ALA A 768 1.89 20.93 25.16
N LEU A 769 0.86 21.43 24.46
CA LEU A 769 -0.48 21.66 25.00
C LEU A 769 -1.13 20.34 25.45
N ILE A 770 -1.10 19.30 24.60
CA ILE A 770 -1.61 17.97 24.95
C ILE A 770 -0.84 17.40 26.13
N ALA A 771 0.49 17.54 26.16
CA ALA A 771 1.32 17.05 27.27
C ALA A 771 0.90 17.69 28.61
N ARG A 772 0.64 18.99 28.61
CA ARG A 772 0.24 19.74 29.81
C ARG A 772 -1.18 19.41 30.28
N GLN A 773 -2.10 19.13 29.35
CA GLN A 773 -3.52 18.84 29.65
C GLN A 773 -3.90 17.36 29.47
N TYR A 774 -2.92 16.45 29.45
CA TYR A 774 -3.12 15.05 29.06
C TYR A 774 -4.24 14.35 29.84
N ASP A 775 -4.18 14.41 31.17
CA ASP A 775 -5.17 13.75 32.04
C ASP A 775 -6.56 14.40 31.91
N HIS A 776 -6.62 15.72 31.69
CA HIS A 776 -7.88 16.43 31.47
C HIS A 776 -8.53 16.01 30.14
N LEU A 777 -7.76 15.99 29.05
CA LEU A 777 -8.23 15.56 27.74
C LEU A 777 -8.76 14.13 27.79
N LEU A 778 -8.05 13.22 28.46
CA LEU A 778 -8.48 11.83 28.59
C LEU A 778 -9.59 11.59 29.61
N SER A 779 -10.01 12.60 30.37
CA SER A 779 -11.22 12.52 31.19
C SER A 779 -12.51 12.65 30.37
N HIS A 780 -12.41 13.06 29.10
CA HIS A 780 -13.52 13.15 28.15
C HIS A 780 -13.58 11.89 27.27
N SER A 781 -14.78 11.57 26.78
CA SER A 781 -14.95 10.61 25.70
C SER A 781 -14.65 11.30 24.37
N LEU A 782 -13.45 11.07 23.85
CA LEU A 782 -12.94 11.64 22.59
C LEU A 782 -13.02 10.65 21.44
#